data_AF-A0A3M1X1U0-F1
#
_entry.id   AF-A0A3M1X1U0-F1
#
_cell.length_a   1.000
_cell.length_b   1.000
_cell.length_c   1.000
_cell.angle_alpha   90.00
_cell.angle_beta   90.00
_cell.angle_gamma   90.00
#
_symmetry.space_group_name_H-M   'P 1'
#
loop_
_entity.id
_entity.type
_entity.pdbx_description
1 polymer ?
#
loop_
_entity_poly.entity_id
_entity_poly.type
_entity_poly.pdbx_seq_one_letter_code
_entity_poly.pdbx_strand_id
1 'polypeptide(L)'
;MNKYLKWTLIGLGSLIVLLVIVAGIGYKVLSNRMFSFEDDYNEKDAVITEMTVDGVTFFDRNQNGRLDVYEDDRQPIEARVADVMAQMTLEEKIHLLKGSGLASAMGMVEGGIAGAVGTIVPTPRLGIPTVYLSDGPAGLRIQPTREGEDRTYYCTAFPIATLLASTWNVDLVGQVGSAMGNEALEYGIDVILGPGANLHRHPLCGRNFEYYSEDPVLTGEMGAAMVNGIESHGVGTSVKHYVANNQETQRNTNNAVISERALRELYLRGFEIIVKKSQPWTIMSSYNLVNGKYVAENPYLLTDVLRGDMGFEGLVMSDWFGGRDAVAMVNAGNDLLEPGTKPQWDALLEGAEDGSLNMEAVDTSVRRILELIFRSRKMQNYAYGNNPDLDAHAQVTRQSAAEGMVLLKNDGTLPLQDIRNIALIGVTSYDFIAGGTGSGDVNEAYTVSLEEGLTEAGFEINSAARAAFQSHKAANPEAFEKPKGLSAMTQPYDPPEMQLSADQLEECVSTADLAIVTIGRNSGEGGDRVEKDDFLLSAEEKEMLATTIDAFHAQGKKVVVVLNIGGVIETASWRDQPDAILLAWQGGQEGGNSVADILRGAVNPSGKLPMTFPVHLDDHAANANFPLEGGTMDLVSFLSQEGPKPESEWVRNQDVTYYEEGIYVGYRHFDKAGLEVSYPFGYGLSYTRFSHAGMATSLSSDTLTVRLTVTNEGDVAGKEVVQLYVGKPGSAVDRPERELKAFAKTPELAPGASVEVVMTVPVADFAYWDEGRAAWTVEPGTYQVQVGSSSRDLPLSQMVEI
;
A
#
# COMPACT_ATOMS: atom_id res chain seq x y z
N MET A 1 26.57 40.87 -44.47
CA MET A 1 26.68 40.00 -43.28
C MET A 1 28.15 39.87 -42.91
N ASN A 2 28.54 40.27 -41.68
CA ASN A 2 29.93 40.27 -41.22
C ASN A 2 30.50 38.84 -41.26
N LYS A 3 31.73 38.65 -41.76
CA LYS A 3 32.39 37.33 -41.86
C LYS A 3 32.36 36.59 -40.51
N TYR A 4 32.55 37.32 -39.42
CA TYR A 4 32.46 36.78 -38.05
C TYR A 4 31.09 36.21 -37.73
N LEU A 5 30.00 36.93 -38.02
CA LEU A 5 28.63 36.45 -37.78
C LEU A 5 28.31 35.18 -38.58
N LYS A 6 28.82 35.06 -39.81
CA LYS A 6 28.65 33.85 -40.63
C LYS A 6 29.37 32.64 -40.01
N TRP A 7 30.60 32.81 -39.54
CA TRP A 7 31.34 31.73 -38.89
C TRP A 7 30.76 31.36 -37.51
N THR A 8 30.26 32.33 -36.74
CA THR A 8 29.55 32.06 -35.48
C THR A 8 28.25 31.28 -35.72
N LEU A 9 27.45 31.66 -36.71
CA LEU A 9 26.21 30.94 -37.06
C LEU A 9 26.48 29.52 -37.60
N ILE A 10 27.55 29.34 -38.38
CA ILE A 10 27.98 27.99 -38.83
C ILE A 10 28.46 27.16 -37.63
N GLY A 11 29.21 27.76 -36.70
CA GLY A 11 29.66 27.09 -35.47
C GLY A 11 28.50 26.68 -34.57
N LEU A 12 27.52 27.57 -34.35
CA LEU A 12 26.30 27.26 -33.58
C LEU A 12 25.46 26.19 -34.29
N GLY A 13 25.26 26.30 -35.61
CA GLY A 13 24.53 25.31 -36.39
C GLY A 13 25.19 23.94 -36.34
N SER A 14 26.52 23.88 -36.42
CA SER A 14 27.27 22.62 -36.31
C SER A 14 27.19 22.01 -34.91
N LEU A 15 27.19 22.84 -33.86
CA LEU A 15 27.02 22.40 -32.48
C LEU A 15 25.61 21.84 -32.23
N ILE A 16 24.57 22.49 -32.77
CA ILE A 16 23.19 22.00 -32.68
C ILE A 16 23.04 20.67 -33.43
N VAL A 17 23.60 20.55 -34.64
CA VAL A 17 23.59 19.28 -35.38
C VAL A 17 24.33 18.19 -34.61
N LEU A 18 25.48 18.49 -34.01
CA LEU A 18 26.22 17.54 -33.18
C LEU A 18 25.39 17.11 -31.95
N LEU A 19 24.73 18.04 -31.25
CA LEU A 19 23.86 17.73 -30.11
C LEU A 19 22.66 16.87 -30.52
N VAL A 20 22.04 17.15 -31.66
CA VAL A 20 20.93 16.34 -32.20
C VAL A 20 21.42 14.94 -32.61
N ILE A 21 22.61 14.83 -33.20
CA ILE A 21 23.21 13.52 -33.53
C ILE A 21 23.57 12.74 -32.27
N VAL A 22 24.19 13.39 -31.28
CA VAL A 22 24.54 12.76 -30.00
C VAL A 22 23.29 12.35 -29.24
N ALA A 23 22.25 13.19 -29.20
CA ALA A 23 20.95 12.85 -28.64
C ALA A 23 20.26 11.72 -29.41
N GLY A 24 20.35 11.71 -30.74
CA GLY A 24 19.79 10.65 -31.58
C GLY A 24 20.52 9.30 -31.42
N ILE A 25 21.86 9.32 -31.30
CA ILE A 25 22.66 8.12 -31.00
C ILE A 25 22.37 7.66 -29.57
N GLY A 26 22.33 8.56 -28.60
CA GLY A 26 21.98 8.27 -27.21
C GLY A 26 20.58 7.66 -27.09
N TYR A 27 19.59 8.26 -27.76
CA TYR A 27 18.23 7.73 -27.84
C TYR A 27 18.19 6.34 -28.49
N LYS A 28 18.90 6.13 -29.60
CA LYS A 28 18.96 4.81 -30.25
C LYS A 28 19.61 3.74 -29.37
N VAL A 29 20.68 4.08 -28.66
CA VAL A 29 21.34 3.16 -27.70
C VAL A 29 20.43 2.86 -26.52
N LEU A 30 19.77 3.86 -25.95
CA LEU A 30 18.80 3.69 -24.86
C LEU A 30 17.59 2.86 -25.32
N SER A 31 17.06 3.17 -26.50
CA SER A 31 15.95 2.45 -27.13
C SER A 31 16.27 0.97 -27.33
N ASN A 32 17.43 0.65 -27.92
CA ASN A 32 17.86 -0.74 -28.14
C ASN A 32 18.28 -1.48 -26.86
N ARG A 33 18.40 -0.82 -25.71
CA ARG A 33 18.77 -1.47 -24.43
C ARG A 33 17.61 -1.60 -23.46
N MET A 34 16.66 -0.66 -23.53
CA MET A 34 15.59 -0.50 -22.55
C MET A 34 14.18 -0.64 -23.15
N PHE A 35 13.98 -0.43 -24.46
CA PHE A 35 12.64 -0.34 -25.07
C PHE A 35 12.35 -1.37 -26.18
N SER A 36 13.31 -1.68 -27.05
CA SER A 36 13.09 -2.51 -28.24
C SER A 36 14.29 -3.42 -28.46
N PHE A 37 14.32 -4.57 -27.78
CA PHE A 37 15.43 -5.52 -27.83
C PHE A 37 14.99 -7.00 -27.94
N GLU A 38 13.71 -7.25 -28.22
CA GLU A 38 13.07 -8.58 -28.15
C GLU A 38 12.30 -8.97 -29.42
N ASP A 39 12.70 -8.47 -30.59
CA ASP A 39 11.93 -8.64 -31.84
C ASP A 39 11.63 -10.14 -32.17
N ASP A 40 12.49 -11.07 -31.76
CA ASP A 40 12.34 -12.52 -31.98
C ASP A 40 11.38 -13.22 -30.97
N TYR A 41 10.95 -12.53 -29.91
CA TYR A 41 10.07 -13.05 -28.85
C TYR A 41 8.66 -12.43 -28.88
N ASN A 42 8.25 -11.86 -30.01
CA ASN A 42 6.97 -11.17 -30.14
C ASN A 42 5.77 -12.14 -30.27
N GLU A 43 4.72 -11.92 -29.49
CA GLU A 43 3.46 -12.68 -29.54
C GLU A 43 2.52 -12.33 -30.70
N LYS A 44 2.71 -11.19 -31.36
CA LYS A 44 1.71 -10.56 -32.24
C LYS A 44 1.20 -11.41 -33.42
N ASP A 45 1.84 -12.54 -33.71
CA ASP A 45 1.49 -13.45 -34.81
C ASP A 45 1.13 -14.88 -34.36
N ALA A 46 0.92 -15.13 -33.07
CA ALA A 46 0.57 -16.47 -32.57
C ALA A 46 -0.87 -16.86 -32.96
N VAL A 47 -1.04 -17.62 -34.04
CA VAL A 47 -2.32 -18.24 -34.40
C VAL A 47 -2.63 -19.34 -33.39
N ILE A 48 -3.61 -19.10 -32.51
CA ILE A 48 -4.12 -20.10 -31.59
C ILE A 48 -5.19 -20.93 -32.31
N THR A 49 -4.96 -22.23 -32.44
CA THR A 49 -5.91 -23.14 -33.13
C THR A 49 -6.61 -24.03 -32.10
N GLU A 50 -7.94 -24.00 -32.07
CA GLU A 50 -8.71 -25.00 -31.33
C GLU A 50 -8.71 -26.32 -32.10
N MET A 51 -8.29 -27.41 -31.45
CA MET A 51 -8.16 -28.72 -32.07
C MET A 51 -8.77 -29.81 -31.20
N THR A 52 -9.24 -30.89 -31.85
CA THR A 52 -9.67 -32.11 -31.16
C THR A 52 -8.77 -33.27 -31.53
N VAL A 53 -8.04 -33.82 -30.55
CA VAL A 53 -7.21 -35.01 -30.69
C VAL A 53 -7.71 -36.08 -29.72
N ASP A 54 -7.96 -37.29 -30.21
CA ASP A 54 -8.47 -38.43 -29.41
C ASP A 54 -9.71 -38.11 -28.54
N GLY A 55 -10.58 -37.23 -29.03
CA GLY A 55 -11.81 -36.84 -28.35
C GLY A 55 -11.65 -35.74 -27.29
N VAL A 56 -10.46 -35.15 -27.19
CA VAL A 56 -10.15 -34.02 -26.30
C VAL A 56 -10.01 -32.75 -27.13
N THR A 57 -10.74 -31.71 -26.77
CA THR A 57 -10.56 -30.37 -27.34
C THR A 57 -9.60 -29.54 -26.50
N PHE A 58 -8.64 -28.87 -27.14
CA PHE A 58 -7.65 -28.00 -26.51
C PHE A 58 -7.22 -26.88 -27.47
N PHE A 59 -6.47 -25.90 -26.96
CA PHE A 59 -5.82 -24.88 -27.77
C PHE A 59 -4.39 -25.32 -28.09
N ASP A 60 -4.11 -25.62 -29.36
CA ASP A 60 -2.76 -25.84 -29.89
C ASP A 60 -2.10 -24.47 -30.07
N ARG A 61 -1.39 -24.03 -29.02
CA ARG A 61 -0.77 -22.69 -28.95
C ARG A 61 0.61 -22.70 -29.58
N ASN A 62 1.30 -23.85 -29.60
CA ASN A 62 2.60 -24.02 -30.24
C ASN A 62 2.54 -24.50 -31.70
N GLN A 63 1.34 -24.77 -32.22
CA GLN A 63 1.05 -25.18 -33.60
C GLN A 63 1.72 -26.50 -34.02
N ASN A 64 1.90 -27.44 -33.08
CA ASN A 64 2.53 -28.72 -33.38
C ASN A 64 1.53 -29.84 -33.75
N GLY A 65 0.22 -29.55 -33.63
CA GLY A 65 -0.89 -30.45 -33.97
C GLY A 65 -1.07 -31.63 -33.01
N ARG A 66 -0.53 -31.56 -31.79
CA ARG A 66 -0.57 -32.61 -30.76
C ARG A 66 -1.00 -32.00 -29.43
N LEU A 67 -1.67 -32.80 -28.61
CA LEU A 67 -1.96 -32.43 -27.23
C LEU A 67 -0.69 -32.66 -26.39
N ASP A 68 0.09 -31.61 -26.19
CA ASP A 68 1.21 -31.65 -25.23
C ASP A 68 0.67 -31.68 -23.79
N VAL A 69 1.44 -32.27 -22.87
CA VAL A 69 0.99 -32.38 -21.46
C VAL A 69 0.81 -30.98 -20.88
N TYR A 70 1.70 -30.04 -21.20
CA TYR A 70 1.61 -28.67 -20.68
C TYR A 70 0.44 -27.85 -21.26
N GLU A 71 -0.11 -28.20 -22.43
CA GLU A 71 -1.30 -27.57 -23.00
C GLU A 71 -2.61 -28.17 -22.45
N ASP A 72 -2.55 -29.37 -21.87
CA ASP A 72 -3.69 -30.06 -21.26
C ASP A 72 -3.99 -29.55 -19.84
N ASP A 73 -4.96 -28.66 -19.69
CA ASP A 73 -5.37 -28.06 -18.41
C ASP A 73 -5.98 -29.04 -17.40
N ARG A 74 -6.22 -30.29 -17.80
CA ARG A 74 -6.70 -31.37 -16.93
C ARG A 74 -5.54 -32.08 -16.21
N GLN A 75 -4.30 -31.86 -16.64
CA GLN A 75 -3.12 -32.44 -16.00
C GLN A 75 -2.70 -31.61 -14.77
N PRO A 76 -2.10 -32.25 -13.74
CA PRO A 76 -1.53 -31.52 -12.61
C PRO A 76 -0.49 -30.50 -13.08
N ILE A 77 -0.46 -29.32 -12.44
CA ILE A 77 0.44 -28.23 -12.80
C ILE A 77 1.89 -28.72 -12.81
N GLU A 78 2.30 -29.54 -11.85
CA GLU A 78 3.66 -30.05 -11.75
C GLU A 78 4.06 -30.88 -12.97
N ALA A 79 3.13 -31.66 -13.52
CA ALA A 79 3.36 -32.45 -14.74
C ALA A 79 3.48 -31.54 -15.97
N ARG A 80 2.63 -30.50 -16.04
CA ARG A 80 2.66 -29.49 -17.12
C ARG A 80 3.97 -28.71 -17.12
N VAL A 81 4.44 -28.31 -15.94
CA VAL A 81 5.73 -27.61 -15.78
C VAL A 81 6.89 -28.49 -16.18
N ALA A 82 6.93 -29.75 -15.70
CA ALA A 82 7.98 -30.68 -16.07
C ALA A 82 8.05 -30.92 -17.59
N ASP A 83 6.90 -31.01 -18.25
CA ASP A 83 6.80 -31.22 -19.69
C ASP A 83 7.31 -30.01 -20.49
N VAL A 84 6.83 -28.79 -20.21
CA VAL A 84 7.30 -27.60 -20.94
C VAL A 84 8.78 -27.31 -20.66
N MET A 85 9.25 -27.46 -19.42
CA MET A 85 10.66 -27.24 -19.08
C MET A 85 11.60 -28.20 -19.80
N ALA A 86 11.18 -29.43 -20.08
CA ALA A 86 11.95 -30.40 -20.84
C ALA A 86 12.07 -30.02 -22.34
N GLN A 87 11.16 -29.15 -22.82
CA GLN A 87 11.12 -28.68 -24.20
C GLN A 87 11.78 -27.30 -24.38
N MET A 88 12.01 -26.55 -23.30
CA MET A 88 12.68 -25.24 -23.33
C MET A 88 14.17 -25.35 -23.64
N THR A 89 14.67 -24.42 -24.45
CA THR A 89 16.11 -24.17 -24.60
C THR A 89 16.64 -23.42 -23.38
N LEU A 90 17.97 -23.41 -23.21
CA LEU A 90 18.60 -22.62 -22.16
C LEU A 90 18.29 -21.11 -22.30
N GLU A 91 18.30 -20.61 -23.54
CA GLU A 91 18.02 -19.21 -23.83
C GLU A 91 16.60 -18.83 -23.43
N GLU A 92 15.61 -19.67 -23.74
CA GLU A 92 14.21 -19.45 -23.35
C GLU A 92 14.03 -19.49 -21.83
N LYS A 93 14.73 -20.39 -21.14
CA LYS A 93 14.72 -20.45 -19.66
C LYS A 93 15.25 -19.14 -19.07
N ILE A 94 16.36 -18.63 -19.58
CA ILE A 94 16.98 -17.38 -19.12
C ILE A 94 16.12 -16.17 -19.48
N HIS A 95 15.54 -16.16 -20.70
CA HIS A 95 14.68 -15.07 -21.17
C HIS A 95 13.43 -14.91 -20.29
N LEU A 96 12.85 -16.01 -19.82
CA LEU A 96 11.67 -16.03 -18.95
C LEU A 96 11.93 -15.41 -17.56
N LEU A 97 13.18 -15.26 -17.11
CA LEU A 97 13.54 -14.72 -15.80
C LEU A 97 13.43 -13.19 -15.67
N LYS A 98 12.91 -12.50 -16.69
CA LYS A 98 12.83 -11.04 -16.71
C LYS A 98 11.57 -10.54 -17.43
N GLY A 99 11.21 -9.29 -17.20
CA GLY A 99 10.13 -8.63 -17.93
C GLY A 99 10.50 -8.10 -19.31
N SER A 100 9.57 -7.35 -19.94
CA SER A 100 9.70 -6.83 -21.32
C SER A 100 10.35 -5.44 -21.45
N GLY A 101 10.82 -4.83 -20.36
CA GLY A 101 11.58 -3.58 -20.41
C GLY A 101 10.83 -2.30 -20.02
N LEU A 102 11.50 -1.17 -20.23
CA LEU A 102 11.03 0.15 -19.80
C LEU A 102 9.73 0.58 -20.50
N ALA A 103 9.43 0.04 -21.68
CA ALA A 103 8.15 0.27 -22.35
C ALA A 103 6.97 -0.26 -21.50
N SER A 104 7.04 -1.50 -21.02
CA SER A 104 6.00 -2.05 -20.15
C SER A 104 5.97 -1.32 -18.80
N ALA A 105 7.12 -0.98 -18.22
CA ALA A 105 7.19 -0.15 -17.01
C ALA A 105 6.46 1.20 -17.11
N MET A 106 6.44 1.79 -18.30
CA MET A 106 5.73 3.04 -18.60
C MET A 106 4.27 2.84 -19.01
N GLY A 107 3.73 1.62 -18.94
CA GLY A 107 2.39 1.30 -19.41
C GLY A 107 2.24 1.30 -20.93
N MET A 108 3.35 1.35 -21.68
CA MET A 108 3.39 1.34 -23.13
C MET A 108 3.45 -0.09 -23.65
N VAL A 109 2.31 -0.77 -23.60
CA VAL A 109 2.16 -2.18 -24.02
C VAL A 109 1.51 -2.22 -25.40
N GLU A 110 2.24 -2.68 -26.41
CA GLU A 110 1.71 -2.77 -27.78
C GLU A 110 0.94 -4.09 -27.99
N GLY A 111 -0.34 -4.01 -28.35
CA GLY A 111 -1.20 -5.19 -28.57
C GLY A 111 -1.69 -5.89 -27.29
N GLY A 112 -1.39 -5.33 -26.11
CA GLY A 112 -1.81 -5.84 -24.80
C GLY A 112 -2.68 -4.85 -24.03
N ILE A 113 -2.59 -4.89 -22.70
CA ILE A 113 -3.38 -4.04 -21.80
C ILE A 113 -2.65 -2.73 -21.54
N ALA A 114 -3.13 -1.64 -22.15
CA ALA A 114 -2.54 -0.31 -21.99
C ALA A 114 -2.54 0.13 -20.52
N GLY A 115 -1.39 0.59 -20.02
CA GLY A 115 -1.20 1.00 -18.63
C GLY A 115 -0.80 -0.12 -17.66
N ALA A 116 -0.81 -1.40 -18.07
CA ALA A 116 -0.16 -2.45 -17.29
C ALA A 116 1.34 -2.15 -17.18
N VAL A 117 1.90 -2.18 -15.97
CA VAL A 117 3.24 -1.66 -15.66
C VAL A 117 4.33 -2.73 -15.61
N GLY A 118 4.00 -3.98 -15.87
CA GLY A 118 4.98 -5.06 -15.99
C GLY A 118 4.45 -6.22 -16.80
N THR A 119 5.35 -7.08 -17.24
CA THR A 119 5.00 -8.27 -18.01
C THR A 119 5.96 -9.40 -17.68
N ILE A 120 5.45 -10.62 -17.55
CA ILE A 120 6.31 -11.81 -17.74
C ILE A 120 6.33 -12.07 -19.24
N VAL A 121 7.54 -12.16 -19.80
CA VAL A 121 7.73 -12.32 -21.24
C VAL A 121 7.18 -13.65 -21.76
N PRO A 122 6.71 -13.69 -23.02
CA PRO A 122 6.21 -14.91 -23.64
C PRO A 122 7.34 -15.87 -24.03
N THR A 123 7.00 -17.13 -24.30
CA THR A 123 7.86 -18.08 -25.02
C THR A 123 7.12 -18.56 -26.28
N PRO A 124 7.17 -17.79 -27.40
CA PRO A 124 6.29 -18.01 -28.55
C PRO A 124 6.37 -19.40 -29.17
N ARG A 125 7.58 -19.98 -29.26
CA ARG A 125 7.79 -21.33 -29.80
C ARG A 125 7.01 -22.41 -29.05
N LEU A 126 6.79 -22.22 -27.75
CA LEU A 126 6.06 -23.13 -26.87
C LEU A 126 4.66 -22.61 -26.54
N GLY A 127 4.18 -21.58 -27.24
CA GLY A 127 2.83 -21.03 -27.02
C GLY A 127 2.58 -20.46 -25.62
N ILE A 128 3.63 -20.22 -24.82
CA ILE A 128 3.53 -19.65 -23.47
C ILE A 128 3.30 -18.15 -23.60
N PRO A 129 2.20 -17.61 -23.05
CA PRO A 129 1.83 -16.24 -23.32
C PRO A 129 2.48 -15.20 -22.42
N THR A 130 2.35 -13.93 -22.80
CA THR A 130 2.62 -12.80 -21.93
C THR A 130 1.66 -12.79 -20.74
N VAL A 131 2.21 -12.59 -19.55
CA VAL A 131 1.45 -12.33 -18.30
C VAL A 131 1.49 -10.84 -18.02
N TYR A 132 0.37 -10.22 -17.68
CA TYR A 132 0.30 -8.78 -17.40
C TYR A 132 0.27 -8.49 -15.90
N LEU A 133 1.16 -7.60 -15.47
CA LEU A 133 1.28 -7.11 -14.11
C LEU A 133 0.82 -5.65 -14.05
N SER A 134 0.02 -5.29 -13.06
CA SER A 134 -0.45 -3.91 -12.90
C SER A 134 -0.54 -3.53 -11.42
N ASP A 135 -0.21 -2.28 -11.13
CA ASP A 135 -0.45 -1.69 -9.82
C ASP A 135 -1.96 -1.56 -9.53
N GLY A 136 -2.41 -1.32 -8.31
CA GLY A 136 -1.62 -1.23 -7.09
C GLY A 136 -2.47 -1.39 -5.83
N PRO A 137 -1.92 -1.01 -4.66
CA PRO A 137 -2.55 -1.23 -3.36
C PRO A 137 -3.92 -0.57 -3.13
N ALA A 138 -4.24 0.53 -3.84
CA ALA A 138 -5.52 1.24 -3.70
C ALA A 138 -6.55 0.90 -4.81
N GLY A 139 -6.23 -0.02 -5.72
CA GLY A 139 -7.07 -0.34 -6.88
C GLY A 139 -6.22 -0.56 -8.12
N LEU A 140 -6.82 -1.13 -9.16
CA LEU A 140 -6.10 -1.42 -10.41
C LEU A 140 -5.71 -0.11 -11.13
N ARG A 141 -4.50 0.00 -11.65
CA ARG A 141 -3.98 1.16 -12.38
C ARG A 141 -3.63 0.78 -13.82
N ILE A 142 -4.58 1.01 -14.72
CA ILE A 142 -4.43 0.89 -16.18
C ILE A 142 -4.80 2.20 -16.86
N GLN A 143 -4.53 2.33 -18.17
CA GLN A 143 -4.92 3.54 -18.90
C GLN A 143 -6.45 3.60 -19.05
N PRO A 144 -7.11 4.70 -18.67
CA PRO A 144 -8.57 4.80 -18.68
C PRO A 144 -9.15 4.96 -20.09
N THR A 145 -8.33 5.31 -21.08
CA THR A 145 -8.70 5.47 -22.49
C THR A 145 -7.66 4.81 -23.40
N ARG A 146 -8.08 4.40 -24.60
CA ARG A 146 -7.22 3.74 -25.59
C ARG A 146 -7.40 4.40 -26.96
N GLU A 147 -6.33 4.50 -27.73
CA GLU A 147 -6.40 5.11 -29.07
C GLU A 147 -7.31 4.28 -29.99
N GLY A 148 -8.24 4.94 -30.67
CA GLY A 148 -9.17 4.29 -31.60
C GLY A 148 -10.41 3.67 -30.96
N GLU A 149 -10.61 3.83 -29.65
CA GLU A 149 -11.78 3.35 -28.93
C GLU A 149 -12.57 4.49 -28.28
N ASP A 150 -13.91 4.41 -28.33
CA ASP A 150 -14.81 5.38 -27.69
C ASP A 150 -15.11 5.04 -26.21
N ARG A 151 -14.77 3.82 -25.77
CA ARG A 151 -15.07 3.32 -24.44
C ARG A 151 -13.98 3.67 -23.42
N THR A 152 -14.33 3.60 -22.15
CA THR A 152 -13.41 3.82 -21.02
C THR A 152 -13.09 2.52 -20.27
N TYR A 153 -12.02 2.59 -19.48
CA TYR A 153 -11.41 1.50 -18.72
C TYR A 153 -11.06 1.96 -17.31
N TYR A 154 -11.95 2.74 -16.69
CA TYR A 154 -11.75 3.22 -15.33
C TYR A 154 -11.73 2.05 -14.34
N CYS A 155 -10.98 2.22 -13.26
CA CYS A 155 -10.93 1.27 -12.16
C CYS A 155 -11.52 1.90 -10.91
N THR A 156 -11.88 1.06 -9.95
CA THR A 156 -12.36 1.56 -8.65
C THR A 156 -11.18 2.04 -7.81
N ALA A 157 -11.21 3.29 -7.35
CA ALA A 157 -10.31 3.76 -6.30
C ALA A 157 -10.87 3.36 -4.93
N PHE A 158 -10.27 2.34 -4.33
CA PHE A 158 -10.59 1.85 -2.99
C PHE A 158 -9.92 2.69 -1.90
N PRO A 159 -10.33 2.56 -0.63
CA PRO A 159 -9.66 3.26 0.45
C PRO A 159 -8.20 2.81 0.60
N ILE A 160 -7.34 3.74 1.02
CA ILE A 160 -5.92 3.45 1.25
C ILE A 160 -5.73 2.37 2.33
N ALA A 161 -4.60 1.66 2.30
CA ALA A 161 -4.32 0.56 3.22
C ALA A 161 -4.37 0.98 4.69
N THR A 162 -3.93 2.21 5.03
CA THR A 162 -4.05 2.75 6.40
C THR A 162 -5.52 2.84 6.84
N LEU A 163 -6.43 3.27 5.97
CA LEU A 163 -7.86 3.28 6.28
C LEU A 163 -8.38 1.84 6.40
N LEU A 164 -8.04 0.96 5.47
CA LEU A 164 -8.48 -0.44 5.52
C LEU A 164 -8.02 -1.14 6.81
N ALA A 165 -6.79 -0.89 7.27
CA ALA A 165 -6.31 -1.37 8.57
C ALA A 165 -7.11 -0.77 9.73
N SER A 166 -7.54 0.48 9.61
CA SER A 166 -8.40 1.14 10.60
C SER A 166 -9.77 0.48 10.74
N THR A 167 -10.20 -0.35 9.78
CA THR A 167 -11.44 -1.12 9.90
C THR A 167 -11.34 -2.21 10.97
N TRP A 168 -10.14 -2.76 11.22
CA TRP A 168 -9.90 -3.97 12.01
C TRP A 168 -10.80 -5.15 11.61
N ASN A 169 -11.19 -5.21 10.33
CA ASN A 169 -12.18 -6.14 9.79
C ASN A 169 -11.60 -6.95 8.62
N VAL A 170 -11.03 -8.12 8.96
CA VAL A 170 -10.44 -9.06 8.00
C VAL A 170 -11.42 -9.45 6.89
N ASP A 171 -12.68 -9.71 7.24
CA ASP A 171 -13.70 -10.12 6.25
C ASP A 171 -14.00 -8.99 5.25
N LEU A 172 -14.07 -7.74 5.71
CA LEU A 172 -14.31 -6.59 4.85
C LEU A 172 -13.12 -6.30 3.93
N VAL A 173 -11.89 -6.43 4.43
CA VAL A 173 -10.68 -6.29 3.61
C VAL A 173 -10.62 -7.42 2.56
N GLY A 174 -11.04 -8.64 2.90
CA GLY A 174 -11.19 -9.72 1.92
C GLY A 174 -12.23 -9.42 0.83
N GLN A 175 -13.32 -8.71 1.16
CA GLN A 175 -14.30 -8.26 0.16
C GLN A 175 -13.73 -7.18 -0.76
N VAL A 176 -12.95 -6.24 -0.24
CA VAL A 176 -12.21 -5.26 -1.05
C VAL A 176 -11.26 -6.00 -2.01
N GLY A 177 -10.48 -6.96 -1.49
CA GLY A 177 -9.60 -7.78 -2.34
C GLY A 177 -10.36 -8.56 -3.41
N SER A 178 -11.53 -9.11 -3.08
CA SER A 178 -12.40 -9.78 -4.06
C SER A 178 -12.87 -8.83 -5.17
N ALA A 179 -13.24 -7.58 -4.85
CA ALA A 179 -13.61 -6.60 -5.86
C ALA A 179 -12.42 -6.25 -6.77
N MET A 180 -11.23 -6.03 -6.20
CA MET A 180 -9.99 -5.79 -6.96
C MET A 180 -9.64 -6.99 -7.88
N GLY A 181 -9.74 -8.22 -7.37
CA GLY A 181 -9.50 -9.44 -8.14
C GLY A 181 -10.50 -9.62 -9.28
N ASN A 182 -11.75 -9.23 -9.08
CA ASN A 182 -12.76 -9.21 -10.14
C ASN A 182 -12.39 -8.20 -11.25
N GLU A 183 -12.02 -6.97 -10.90
CA GLU A 183 -11.60 -5.96 -11.90
C GLU A 183 -10.39 -6.43 -12.70
N ALA A 184 -9.37 -6.97 -12.03
CA ALA A 184 -8.18 -7.49 -12.70
C ALA A 184 -8.54 -8.61 -13.70
N LEU A 185 -9.37 -9.57 -13.28
CA LEU A 185 -9.84 -10.65 -14.16
C LEU A 185 -10.62 -10.09 -15.37
N GLU A 186 -11.54 -9.15 -15.16
CA GLU A 186 -12.36 -8.56 -16.22
C GLU A 186 -11.56 -7.67 -17.17
N TYR A 187 -10.45 -7.07 -16.72
CA TYR A 187 -9.54 -6.31 -17.57
C TYR A 187 -8.38 -7.14 -18.16
N GLY A 188 -8.28 -8.42 -17.79
CA GLY A 188 -7.29 -9.35 -18.33
C GLY A 188 -5.91 -9.31 -17.66
N ILE A 189 -5.81 -8.66 -16.50
CA ILE A 189 -4.61 -8.56 -15.65
C ILE A 189 -4.45 -9.85 -14.85
N ASP A 190 -3.21 -10.32 -14.72
CA ASP A 190 -2.90 -11.60 -14.11
C ASP A 190 -2.33 -11.48 -12.71
N VAL A 191 -1.65 -10.39 -12.40
CA VAL A 191 -1.08 -10.12 -11.07
C VAL A 191 -1.29 -8.66 -10.70
N ILE A 192 -1.89 -8.44 -9.54
CA ILE A 192 -1.96 -7.11 -8.92
C ILE A 192 -0.70 -6.90 -8.07
N LEU A 193 -0.01 -5.77 -8.28
CA LEU A 193 1.20 -5.40 -7.56
C LEU A 193 0.88 -4.79 -6.19
N GLY A 194 0.34 -5.60 -5.30
CA GLY A 194 0.05 -5.29 -3.92
C GLY A 194 -0.45 -6.54 -3.19
N PRO A 195 -0.79 -6.42 -1.89
CA PRO A 195 -0.79 -5.19 -1.09
C PRO A 195 0.61 -4.72 -0.63
N GLY A 196 0.68 -3.46 -0.19
CA GLY A 196 1.81 -2.92 0.56
C GLY A 196 1.78 -3.38 2.03
N ALA A 197 2.87 -3.93 2.55
CA ALA A 197 2.96 -4.57 3.87
C ALA A 197 4.19 -4.14 4.68
N ASN A 198 4.87 -3.05 4.30
CA ASN A 198 5.91 -2.47 5.14
C ASN A 198 5.29 -1.86 6.41
N LEU A 199 6.05 -1.88 7.51
CA LEU A 199 5.60 -1.23 8.76
C LEU A 199 5.66 0.29 8.67
N HIS A 200 4.72 0.95 9.37
CA HIS A 200 4.83 2.38 9.63
C HIS A 200 5.90 2.66 10.70
N ARG A 201 7.17 2.64 10.31
CA ARG A 201 8.30 2.88 11.24
C ARG A 201 8.31 4.31 11.78
N HIS A 202 8.03 5.26 10.90
CA HIS A 202 8.06 6.69 11.18
C HIS A 202 6.91 7.38 10.43
N PRO A 203 6.22 8.37 11.00
CA PRO A 203 5.04 9.00 10.39
C PRO A 203 5.35 9.74 9.09
N LEU A 204 6.62 10.10 8.86
CA LEU A 204 7.05 10.82 7.65
C LEU A 204 7.32 9.94 6.43
N CYS A 205 7.26 8.61 6.53
CA CYS A 205 7.41 7.77 5.33
C CYS A 205 6.31 8.12 4.31
N GLY A 206 6.72 8.51 3.10
CA GLY A 206 5.82 9.01 2.06
C GLY A 206 4.74 8.02 1.62
N ARG A 207 5.02 6.72 1.78
CA ARG A 207 4.15 5.60 1.39
C ARG A 207 3.36 4.97 2.53
N ASN A 208 3.37 5.56 3.74
CA ASN A 208 2.55 5.03 4.84
C ASN A 208 1.08 4.88 4.43
N PHE A 209 0.53 5.76 3.58
CA PHE A 209 -0.86 5.66 3.14
C PHE A 209 -1.22 4.27 2.57
N GLU A 210 -0.33 3.68 1.77
CA GLU A 210 -0.52 2.38 1.12
C GLU A 210 0.07 1.20 1.93
N TYR A 211 0.48 1.44 3.16
CA TYR A 211 0.82 0.43 4.15
C TYR A 211 -0.27 0.36 5.24
N TYR A 212 -0.30 -0.75 5.98
CA TYR A 212 -1.39 -1.03 6.92
C TYR A 212 -1.17 -0.41 8.31
N SER A 213 -0.05 -0.71 8.97
CA SER A 213 0.11 -0.43 10.40
C SER A 213 1.56 -0.33 10.87
N GLU A 214 1.75 0.26 12.04
CA GLU A 214 2.98 0.15 12.84
C GLU A 214 3.13 -1.21 13.54
N ASP A 215 2.08 -2.05 13.55
CA ASP A 215 2.07 -3.37 14.18
C ASP A 215 2.07 -4.52 13.15
N PRO A 216 2.96 -5.52 13.30
CA PRO A 216 3.07 -6.61 12.34
C PRO A 216 1.90 -7.58 12.35
N VAL A 217 1.17 -7.74 13.46
CA VAL A 217 -0.02 -8.61 13.49
C VAL A 217 -1.13 -7.96 12.68
N LEU A 218 -1.42 -6.68 12.91
CA LEU A 218 -2.45 -5.98 12.13
C LEU A 218 -2.09 -5.94 10.65
N THR A 219 -0.84 -5.61 10.30
CA THR A 219 -0.36 -5.65 8.91
C THR A 219 -0.49 -7.04 8.29
N GLY A 220 -0.10 -8.09 9.02
CA GLY A 220 -0.15 -9.47 8.52
C GLY A 220 -1.56 -9.99 8.27
N GLU A 221 -2.50 -9.74 9.19
CA GLU A 221 -3.89 -10.18 9.04
C GLU A 221 -4.61 -9.45 7.90
N MET A 222 -4.41 -8.13 7.78
CA MET A 222 -5.02 -7.34 6.71
C MET A 222 -4.43 -7.68 5.34
N GLY A 223 -3.11 -7.85 5.26
CA GLY A 223 -2.45 -8.29 4.03
C GLY A 223 -2.92 -9.68 3.59
N ALA A 224 -3.03 -10.64 4.52
CA ALA A 224 -3.51 -11.99 4.21
C ALA A 224 -4.98 -11.98 3.71
N ALA A 225 -5.82 -11.14 4.31
CA ALA A 225 -7.20 -10.95 3.87
C ALA A 225 -7.28 -10.43 2.43
N MET A 226 -6.50 -9.39 2.13
CA MET A 226 -6.44 -8.80 0.79
C MET A 226 -5.97 -9.82 -0.25
N VAL A 227 -4.89 -10.55 0.06
CA VAL A 227 -4.37 -11.62 -0.82
C VAL A 227 -5.43 -12.69 -1.08
N ASN A 228 -6.04 -13.25 -0.03
CA ASN A 228 -7.07 -14.27 -0.18
C ASN A 228 -8.28 -13.78 -1.00
N GLY A 229 -8.66 -12.50 -0.84
CA GLY A 229 -9.71 -11.86 -1.62
C GLY A 229 -9.39 -11.82 -3.11
N ILE A 230 -8.22 -11.25 -3.48
CA ILE A 230 -7.79 -11.11 -4.88
C ILE A 230 -7.63 -12.49 -5.52
N GLU A 231 -6.90 -13.39 -4.88
CA GLU A 231 -6.52 -14.68 -5.46
C GLU A 231 -7.68 -15.67 -5.59
N SER A 232 -8.80 -15.41 -4.91
CA SER A 232 -10.05 -16.17 -5.10
C SER A 232 -10.63 -16.07 -6.53
N HIS A 233 -10.21 -15.07 -7.32
CA HIS A 233 -10.64 -14.87 -8.71
C HIS A 233 -9.72 -15.53 -9.75
N GLY A 234 -8.61 -16.15 -9.32
CA GLY A 234 -7.60 -16.70 -10.23
C GLY A 234 -6.66 -15.65 -10.82
N VAL A 235 -6.44 -14.56 -10.07
CA VAL A 235 -5.49 -13.47 -10.32
C VAL A 235 -4.48 -13.49 -9.18
N GLY A 236 -3.18 -13.39 -9.45
CA GLY A 236 -2.14 -13.37 -8.41
C GLY A 236 -2.00 -12.03 -7.71
N THR A 237 -1.32 -12.05 -6.58
CA THR A 237 -0.85 -10.85 -5.87
C THR A 237 0.67 -10.77 -5.81
N SER A 238 1.19 -9.56 -5.57
CA SER A 238 2.60 -9.30 -5.27
C SER A 238 2.74 -8.49 -3.99
N VAL A 239 2.86 -9.18 -2.86
CA VAL A 239 3.01 -8.55 -1.54
C VAL A 239 4.34 -7.79 -1.50
N LYS A 240 4.30 -6.50 -1.15
CA LYS A 240 5.45 -5.60 -1.31
C LYS A 240 5.66 -4.66 -0.12
N HIS A 241 6.86 -4.19 0.18
CA HIS A 241 8.15 -4.52 -0.43
C HIS A 241 8.97 -5.29 0.61
N TYR A 242 9.29 -6.54 0.31
CA TYR A 242 10.04 -7.44 1.19
C TYR A 242 11.53 -7.10 1.08
N VAL A 243 12.18 -6.45 2.06
CA VAL A 243 11.68 -6.02 3.37
C VAL A 243 12.36 -4.72 3.79
N ALA A 244 11.80 -4.06 4.80
CA ALA A 244 12.33 -2.86 5.45
C ALA A 244 12.46 -1.63 4.54
N ASN A 245 11.57 -1.52 3.55
CA ASN A 245 11.40 -0.33 2.72
C ASN A 245 10.55 0.73 3.45
N ASN A 246 11.07 1.27 4.55
CA ASN A 246 10.31 2.14 5.45
C ASN A 246 10.66 3.64 5.30
N GLN A 247 11.38 4.03 4.24
CA GLN A 247 11.65 5.41 3.84
C GLN A 247 11.79 5.49 2.33
N GLU A 248 11.39 6.61 1.72
CA GLU A 248 11.52 6.82 0.27
C GLU A 248 12.85 7.45 -0.11
N THR A 249 13.41 8.27 0.78
CA THR A 249 14.69 8.95 0.59
C THR A 249 15.79 7.93 0.35
N GLN A 250 16.42 8.02 -0.83
CA GLN A 250 17.50 7.13 -1.26
C GLN A 250 17.12 5.64 -1.20
N ARG A 251 15.84 5.27 -1.29
CA ARG A 251 15.37 3.87 -1.16
C ARG A 251 16.11 2.85 -2.04
N ASN A 252 16.65 3.27 -3.20
CA ASN A 252 17.41 2.45 -4.15
C ASN A 252 18.88 2.20 -3.76
N THR A 253 19.39 2.89 -2.74
CA THR A 253 20.80 2.85 -2.32
C THR A 253 21.00 2.87 -0.81
N ASN A 254 19.94 3.16 -0.04
CA ASN A 254 19.94 3.14 1.41
C ASN A 254 20.27 1.74 1.93
N ASN A 255 21.19 1.67 2.88
CA ASN A 255 21.45 0.47 3.67
C ASN A 255 20.78 0.57 5.05
N ALA A 256 19.69 -0.17 5.22
CA ALA A 256 19.03 -0.32 6.49
C ALA A 256 19.81 -1.33 7.36
N VAL A 257 20.40 -0.85 8.44
CA VAL A 257 21.15 -1.64 9.42
C VAL A 257 20.21 -1.98 10.57
N ILE A 258 19.82 -3.25 10.67
CA ILE A 258 18.75 -3.74 11.53
C ILE A 258 19.24 -4.95 12.32
N SER A 259 19.01 -4.97 13.64
CA SER A 259 19.25 -6.18 14.44
C SER A 259 18.39 -7.34 13.95
N GLU A 260 18.89 -8.56 14.06
CA GLU A 260 18.15 -9.75 13.62
C GLU A 260 16.84 -9.87 14.41
N ARG A 261 16.89 -9.54 15.71
CA ARG A 261 15.70 -9.51 16.55
C ARG A 261 14.62 -8.56 16.04
N ALA A 262 14.97 -7.31 15.73
CA ALA A 262 14.00 -6.35 15.20
C ALA A 262 13.49 -6.77 13.81
N LEU A 263 14.37 -7.30 12.96
CA LEU A 263 14.00 -7.83 11.66
C LEU A 263 12.95 -8.95 11.79
N ARG A 264 13.17 -9.92 12.67
CA ARG A 264 12.28 -11.09 12.90
C ARG A 264 10.99 -10.73 13.63
N GLU A 265 11.04 -9.90 14.67
CA GLU A 265 9.87 -9.57 15.50
C GLU A 265 8.97 -8.49 14.89
N LEU A 266 9.49 -7.63 14.00
CA LEU A 266 8.75 -6.53 13.39
C LEU A 266 8.66 -6.66 11.87
N TYR A 267 9.75 -6.37 11.16
CA TYR A 267 9.69 -6.06 9.73
C TYR A 267 9.39 -7.28 8.85
N LEU A 268 9.84 -8.46 9.25
CA LEU A 268 9.52 -9.73 8.59
C LEU A 268 8.20 -10.32 9.06
N ARG A 269 7.74 -9.97 10.28
CA ARG A 269 6.64 -10.67 10.93
C ARG A 269 5.31 -10.50 10.21
N GLY A 270 5.05 -9.32 9.64
CA GLY A 270 3.86 -9.10 8.79
C GLY A 270 3.86 -10.01 7.56
N PHE A 271 4.99 -10.08 6.84
CA PHE A 271 5.15 -10.96 5.68
C PHE A 271 5.05 -12.45 6.06
N GLU A 272 5.61 -12.85 7.20
CA GLU A 272 5.50 -14.22 7.71
C GLU A 272 4.03 -14.64 7.91
N ILE A 273 3.23 -13.76 8.52
CA ILE A 273 1.80 -14.01 8.73
C ILE A 273 1.08 -14.15 7.38
N ILE A 274 1.36 -13.26 6.42
CA ILE A 274 0.76 -13.30 5.08
C ILE A 274 1.12 -14.62 4.39
N VAL A 275 2.40 -14.98 4.33
CA VAL A 275 2.86 -16.25 3.73
C VAL A 275 2.15 -17.45 4.36
N LYS A 276 2.08 -17.52 5.69
CA LYS A 276 1.48 -18.67 6.40
C LYS A 276 -0.04 -18.75 6.26
N LYS A 277 -0.73 -17.63 6.02
CA LYS A 277 -2.20 -17.57 5.99
C LYS A 277 -2.80 -17.48 4.59
N SER A 278 -2.04 -17.06 3.59
CA SER A 278 -2.57 -16.84 2.23
C SER A 278 -1.69 -17.37 1.10
N GLN A 279 -0.39 -17.67 1.31
CA GLN A 279 0.54 -18.12 0.25
C GLN A 279 0.40 -17.29 -1.04
N PRO A 280 0.73 -15.98 -1.00
CA PRO A 280 0.61 -15.11 -2.17
C PRO A 280 1.38 -15.69 -3.36
N TRP A 281 0.88 -15.51 -4.58
CA TRP A 281 1.55 -16.06 -5.76
C TRP A 281 2.94 -15.46 -5.95
N THR A 282 3.09 -14.17 -5.64
CA THR A 282 4.36 -13.48 -5.71
C THR A 282 4.64 -12.60 -4.50
N ILE A 283 5.94 -12.37 -4.24
CA ILE A 283 6.43 -11.35 -3.31
C ILE A 283 7.40 -10.45 -4.06
N MET A 284 7.33 -9.15 -3.83
CA MET A 284 8.24 -8.18 -4.43
C MET A 284 9.37 -7.84 -3.46
N SER A 285 10.62 -8.09 -3.86
CA SER A 285 11.78 -7.68 -3.07
C SER A 285 11.96 -6.16 -3.09
N SER A 286 12.32 -5.54 -1.97
CA SER A 286 12.50 -4.10 -1.87
C SER A 286 13.75 -3.57 -2.57
N TYR A 287 13.74 -2.26 -2.81
CA TYR A 287 14.85 -1.51 -3.39
C TYR A 287 16.12 -1.46 -2.52
N ASN A 288 15.96 -1.35 -1.21
CA ASN A 288 17.04 -0.99 -0.30
C ASN A 288 18.00 -2.16 -0.06
N LEU A 289 19.16 -1.84 0.53
CA LEU A 289 19.99 -2.84 1.16
C LEU A 289 19.49 -3.08 2.59
N VAL A 290 19.63 -4.32 3.05
CA VAL A 290 19.47 -4.69 4.47
C VAL A 290 20.76 -5.33 4.93
N ASN A 291 21.38 -4.74 5.95
CA ASN A 291 22.64 -5.21 6.52
C ASN A 291 23.75 -5.43 5.47
N GLY A 292 23.84 -4.51 4.50
CA GLY A 292 24.92 -4.44 3.50
C GLY A 292 24.68 -5.19 2.19
N LYS A 293 23.50 -5.78 1.97
CA LYS A 293 23.13 -6.44 0.70
C LYS A 293 21.77 -5.98 0.21
N TYR A 294 21.65 -5.74 -1.10
CA TYR A 294 20.35 -5.54 -1.75
C TYR A 294 19.43 -6.72 -1.45
N VAL A 295 18.17 -6.46 -1.13
CA VAL A 295 17.26 -7.56 -0.77
C VAL A 295 17.07 -8.52 -1.93
N ALA A 296 16.96 -8.02 -3.16
CA ALA A 296 16.89 -8.81 -4.38
C ALA A 296 18.09 -9.76 -4.59
N GLU A 297 19.24 -9.47 -3.95
CA GLU A 297 20.50 -10.23 -4.06
C GLU A 297 20.83 -11.00 -2.77
N ASN A 298 19.92 -11.04 -1.80
CA ASN A 298 20.22 -11.53 -0.46
C ASN A 298 19.67 -12.96 -0.22
N PRO A 299 20.51 -14.02 -0.36
CA PRO A 299 20.05 -15.40 -0.17
C PRO A 299 19.56 -15.67 1.25
N TYR A 300 20.09 -14.95 2.25
CA TYR A 300 19.59 -15.06 3.62
C TYR A 300 18.11 -14.67 3.69
N LEU A 301 17.73 -13.53 3.11
CA LEU A 301 16.36 -13.04 3.19
C LEU A 301 15.41 -13.81 2.27
N LEU A 302 15.82 -14.06 1.02
CA LEU A 302 14.94 -14.63 -0.02
C LEU A 302 14.87 -16.15 -0.01
N THR A 303 15.88 -16.84 0.52
CA THR A 303 15.94 -18.30 0.55
C THR A 303 15.89 -18.82 1.97
N ASP A 304 16.84 -18.48 2.83
CA ASP A 304 16.91 -19.06 4.19
C ASP A 304 15.68 -18.65 5.02
N VAL A 305 15.37 -17.36 5.05
CA VAL A 305 14.25 -16.82 5.83
C VAL A 305 12.93 -17.04 5.11
N LEU A 306 12.74 -16.47 3.92
CA LEU A 306 11.43 -16.47 3.25
C LEU A 306 10.96 -17.88 2.90
N ARG A 307 11.86 -18.76 2.47
CA ARG A 307 11.49 -20.11 2.01
C ARG A 307 11.80 -21.17 3.05
N GLY A 308 12.95 -21.10 3.70
CA GLY A 308 13.33 -22.03 4.76
C GLY A 308 12.46 -21.86 6.00
N ASP A 309 12.40 -20.66 6.57
CA ASP A 309 11.70 -20.41 7.83
C ASP A 309 10.20 -20.14 7.66
N MET A 310 9.80 -19.34 6.66
CA MET A 310 8.39 -18.98 6.46
C MET A 310 7.62 -19.96 5.56
N GLY A 311 8.30 -20.77 4.75
CA GLY A 311 7.68 -21.75 3.86
C GLY A 311 6.98 -21.11 2.65
N PHE A 312 7.49 -20.00 2.12
CA PHE A 312 6.96 -19.39 0.90
C PHE A 312 7.18 -20.28 -0.33
N GLU A 313 6.11 -20.58 -1.07
CA GLU A 313 6.16 -21.47 -2.23
C GLU A 313 6.23 -20.73 -3.57
N GLY A 314 5.74 -19.48 -3.61
CA GLY A 314 5.63 -18.66 -4.82
C GLY A 314 6.96 -18.12 -5.36
N LEU A 315 6.84 -17.20 -6.33
CA LEU A 315 7.99 -16.53 -6.93
C LEU A 315 8.28 -15.17 -6.26
N VAL A 316 9.55 -14.79 -6.23
CA VAL A 316 9.98 -13.45 -5.87
C VAL A 316 10.28 -12.68 -7.14
N MET A 317 9.70 -11.49 -7.27
CA MET A 317 10.07 -10.53 -8.30
C MET A 317 10.85 -9.36 -7.70
N SER A 318 11.72 -8.74 -8.47
CA SER A 318 12.33 -7.48 -8.04
C SER A 318 11.30 -6.34 -8.08
N ASP A 319 11.50 -5.32 -7.26
CA ASP A 319 10.93 -4.00 -7.58
C ASP A 319 11.50 -3.51 -8.93
N TRP A 320 10.88 -2.50 -9.53
CA TRP A 320 11.27 -2.00 -10.87
C TRP A 320 12.69 -1.47 -10.84
N PHE A 321 13.63 -2.15 -11.50
CA PHE A 321 15.07 -1.84 -11.45
C PHE A 321 15.70 -2.06 -10.07
N GLY A 322 15.08 -2.89 -9.22
CA GLY A 322 15.66 -3.35 -7.97
C GLY A 322 16.84 -4.30 -8.20
N GLY A 323 17.84 -4.25 -7.29
CA GLY A 323 19.10 -4.98 -7.46
C GLY A 323 20.06 -4.33 -8.47
N ARG A 324 21.26 -4.90 -8.59
CA ARG A 324 22.38 -4.43 -9.42
C ARG A 324 23.09 -5.55 -10.16
N ASP A 325 23.06 -6.78 -9.65
CA ASP A 325 23.67 -7.96 -10.28
C ASP A 325 22.61 -9.03 -10.59
N ALA A 326 22.31 -9.21 -11.87
CA ALA A 326 21.29 -10.16 -12.33
C ALA A 326 21.60 -11.61 -11.95
N VAL A 327 22.88 -12.02 -12.00
CA VAL A 327 23.31 -13.38 -11.64
C VAL A 327 23.15 -13.59 -10.13
N ALA A 328 23.56 -12.60 -9.32
CA ALA A 328 23.38 -12.65 -7.88
C ALA A 328 21.90 -12.70 -7.48
N MET A 329 21.02 -11.97 -8.18
CA MET A 329 19.57 -11.98 -7.93
C MET A 329 18.98 -13.37 -8.13
N VAL A 330 19.21 -14.00 -9.28
CA VAL A 330 18.69 -15.34 -9.56
C VAL A 330 19.26 -16.36 -8.58
N ASN A 331 20.57 -16.31 -8.31
CA ASN A 331 21.23 -17.19 -7.35
C ASN A 331 20.70 -17.02 -5.91
N ALA A 332 20.24 -15.84 -5.53
CA ALA A 332 19.67 -15.55 -4.22
C ALA A 332 18.22 -16.05 -4.06
N GLY A 333 17.54 -16.36 -5.17
CA GLY A 333 16.12 -16.73 -5.19
C GLY A 333 15.18 -15.57 -5.51
N ASN A 334 15.66 -14.51 -6.16
CA ASN A 334 14.81 -13.54 -6.86
C ASN A 334 14.54 -14.08 -8.27
N ASP A 335 13.37 -14.68 -8.46
CA ASP A 335 13.06 -15.49 -9.63
C ASP A 335 12.80 -14.66 -10.90
N LEU A 336 12.20 -13.46 -10.77
CA LEU A 336 11.80 -12.59 -11.88
C LEU A 336 12.40 -11.17 -11.72
N LEU A 337 13.09 -10.69 -12.75
CA LEU A 337 13.69 -9.36 -12.79
C LEU A 337 12.76 -8.38 -13.52
N GLU A 338 12.12 -7.48 -12.80
CA GLU A 338 11.24 -6.44 -13.34
C GLU A 338 11.94 -5.06 -13.40
N PRO A 339 11.69 -4.26 -14.45
CA PRO A 339 10.94 -4.60 -15.65
C PRO A 339 11.73 -5.46 -16.65
N GLY A 340 12.95 -5.86 -16.31
CA GLY A 340 13.88 -6.53 -17.21
C GLY A 340 14.61 -5.54 -18.13
N THR A 341 15.85 -5.84 -18.49
CA THR A 341 16.65 -5.00 -19.40
C THR A 341 17.57 -5.88 -20.25
N LYS A 342 18.00 -5.37 -21.41
CA LYS A 342 18.95 -6.11 -22.25
C LYS A 342 20.27 -6.43 -21.52
N PRO A 343 20.88 -5.51 -20.74
CA PRO A 343 22.08 -5.84 -19.97
C PRO A 343 21.88 -6.94 -18.93
N GLN A 344 20.73 -7.00 -18.25
CA GLN A 344 20.44 -8.09 -17.32
C GLN A 344 20.32 -9.43 -18.06
N TRP A 345 19.65 -9.44 -19.21
CA TRP A 345 19.55 -10.65 -20.03
C TRP A 345 20.93 -11.13 -20.52
N ASP A 346 21.75 -10.21 -21.03
CA ASP A 346 23.12 -10.53 -21.46
C ASP A 346 23.97 -11.08 -20.30
N ALA A 347 23.89 -10.46 -19.13
CA ALA A 347 24.62 -10.93 -17.95
C ALA A 347 24.21 -12.35 -17.52
N LEU A 348 22.93 -12.71 -17.64
CA LEU A 348 22.47 -14.07 -17.33
C LEU A 348 22.96 -15.09 -18.36
N LEU A 349 22.97 -14.74 -19.66
CA LEU A 349 23.52 -15.61 -20.70
C LEU A 349 25.03 -15.81 -20.51
N GLU A 350 25.78 -14.74 -20.29
CA GLU A 350 27.22 -14.80 -20.00
C GLU A 350 27.49 -15.61 -18.74
N GLY A 351 26.70 -15.42 -17.69
CA GLY A 351 26.82 -16.16 -16.44
C GLY A 351 26.54 -17.67 -16.59
N ALA A 352 25.65 -18.05 -17.51
CA ALA A 352 25.42 -19.45 -17.84
C ALA A 352 26.58 -20.06 -18.62
N GLU A 353 27.24 -19.29 -19.49
CA GLU A 353 28.41 -19.72 -20.26
C GLU A 353 29.66 -19.88 -19.38
N ASP A 354 29.87 -18.96 -18.44
CA ASP A 354 31.06 -18.95 -17.56
C ASP A 354 30.89 -19.76 -16.26
N GLY A 355 29.66 -20.17 -15.95
CA GLY A 355 29.30 -21.00 -14.80
C GLY A 355 29.06 -20.24 -13.49
N SER A 356 28.97 -18.91 -13.53
CA SER A 356 28.60 -18.09 -12.36
C SER A 356 27.09 -18.09 -12.06
N LEU A 357 26.25 -18.33 -13.07
CA LEU A 357 24.81 -18.52 -12.90
C LEU A 357 24.50 -19.96 -12.48
N ASN A 358 23.84 -20.13 -11.34
CA ASN A 358 23.45 -21.44 -10.85
C ASN A 358 22.26 -21.98 -11.66
N MET A 359 22.50 -23.01 -12.47
CA MET A 359 21.47 -23.60 -13.31
C MET A 359 20.32 -24.27 -12.52
N GLU A 360 20.56 -24.73 -11.30
CA GLU A 360 19.48 -25.22 -10.42
C GLU A 360 18.57 -24.08 -9.94
N ALA A 361 19.15 -22.89 -9.72
CA ALA A 361 18.38 -21.69 -9.40
C ALA A 361 17.55 -21.26 -10.62
N VAL A 362 18.13 -21.27 -11.83
CA VAL A 362 17.39 -21.00 -13.08
C VAL A 362 16.22 -21.95 -13.25
N ASP A 363 16.43 -23.26 -13.13
CA ASP A 363 15.34 -24.24 -13.26
C ASP A 363 14.27 -24.06 -12.18
N THR A 364 14.66 -23.69 -10.96
CA THR A 364 13.73 -23.40 -9.87
C THR A 364 12.89 -22.15 -10.15
N SER A 365 13.52 -21.06 -10.62
CA SER A 365 12.83 -19.81 -10.97
C SER A 365 11.87 -20.02 -12.14
N VAL A 366 12.32 -20.70 -13.20
CA VAL A 366 11.49 -21.05 -14.37
C VAL A 366 10.28 -21.89 -13.94
N ARG A 367 10.47 -22.90 -13.08
CA ARG A 367 9.37 -23.70 -12.54
C ARG A 367 8.30 -22.82 -11.89
N ARG A 368 8.69 -21.92 -10.98
CA ARG A 368 7.75 -21.05 -10.26
C ARG A 368 7.02 -20.07 -11.17
N ILE A 369 7.72 -19.52 -12.16
CA ILE A 369 7.11 -18.64 -13.17
C ILE A 369 6.08 -19.40 -14.00
N LEU A 370 6.41 -20.62 -14.45
CA LEU A 370 5.47 -21.46 -15.19
C LEU A 370 4.30 -21.93 -14.33
N GLU A 371 4.52 -22.24 -13.05
CA GLU A 371 3.44 -22.53 -12.10
C GLU A 371 2.47 -21.35 -12.00
N LEU A 372 2.96 -20.11 -11.91
CA LEU A 372 2.11 -18.92 -11.95
C LEU A 372 1.32 -18.83 -13.27
N ILE A 373 1.99 -19.01 -14.41
CA ILE A 373 1.35 -18.96 -15.73
C ILE A 373 0.25 -20.02 -15.86
N PHE A 374 0.44 -21.21 -15.30
CA PHE A 374 -0.56 -22.28 -15.34
C PHE A 374 -1.66 -22.17 -14.30
N ARG A 375 -1.37 -21.51 -13.16
CA ARG A 375 -2.39 -21.12 -12.17
C ARG A 375 -3.28 -20.01 -12.72
N SER A 376 -2.72 -19.09 -13.50
CA SER A 376 -3.50 -18.08 -14.22
C SER A 376 -4.32 -18.74 -15.33
N ARG A 377 -5.38 -18.06 -15.77
CA ARG A 377 -6.24 -18.55 -16.87
C ARG A 377 -5.62 -18.33 -18.26
N LYS A 378 -4.41 -17.76 -18.37
CA LYS A 378 -3.87 -17.31 -19.66
C LYS A 378 -3.66 -18.41 -20.69
N MET A 379 -3.25 -19.61 -20.26
CA MET A 379 -3.14 -20.75 -21.18
C MET A 379 -4.48 -21.21 -21.77
N GLN A 380 -5.60 -20.88 -21.12
CA GLN A 380 -6.96 -21.23 -21.57
C GLN A 380 -7.52 -20.24 -22.59
N ASN A 381 -6.73 -19.23 -23.02
CA ASN A 381 -7.16 -18.19 -23.94
C ASN A 381 -8.50 -17.52 -23.53
N TYR A 382 -8.68 -17.29 -22.22
CA TYR A 382 -9.93 -16.72 -21.72
C TYR A 382 -10.14 -15.31 -22.29
N ALA A 383 -11.36 -15.04 -22.74
CA ALA A 383 -11.76 -13.70 -23.15
C ALA A 383 -12.23 -12.91 -21.93
N TYR A 384 -11.55 -11.82 -21.62
CA TYR A 384 -11.93 -10.88 -20.56
C TYR A 384 -12.92 -9.83 -21.09
N GLY A 385 -13.96 -9.52 -20.29
CA GLY A 385 -15.11 -8.73 -20.74
C GLY A 385 -14.84 -7.23 -20.87
N ASN A 386 -13.79 -6.74 -20.20
CA ASN A 386 -13.50 -5.33 -19.97
C ASN A 386 -14.67 -4.58 -19.33
N ASN A 387 -15.54 -5.24 -18.58
CA ASN A 387 -16.75 -4.62 -18.03
C ASN A 387 -17.01 -5.08 -16.60
N PRO A 388 -16.10 -4.77 -15.65
CA PRO A 388 -16.34 -5.03 -14.24
C PRO A 388 -17.55 -4.25 -13.73
N ASP A 389 -18.16 -4.74 -12.64
CA ASP A 389 -19.29 -4.09 -11.98
C ASP A 389 -18.80 -2.95 -11.06
N LEU A 390 -18.36 -1.86 -11.68
CA LEU A 390 -17.81 -0.69 -10.98
C LEU A 390 -18.82 -0.08 -9.97
N ASP A 391 -20.12 -0.17 -10.25
CA ASP A 391 -21.16 0.32 -9.34
C ASP A 391 -21.22 -0.52 -8.06
N ALA A 392 -21.13 -1.85 -8.18
CA ALA A 392 -21.03 -2.74 -7.01
C ALA A 392 -19.72 -2.53 -6.25
N HIS A 393 -18.61 -2.31 -6.95
CA HIS A 393 -17.31 -2.07 -6.31
C HIS A 393 -17.30 -0.73 -5.57
N ALA A 394 -17.92 0.33 -6.12
CA ALA A 394 -18.11 1.60 -5.44
C ALA A 394 -18.88 1.44 -4.11
N GLN A 395 -19.88 0.55 -4.04
CA GLN A 395 -20.58 0.27 -2.77
C GLN A 395 -19.65 -0.36 -1.72
N VAL A 396 -18.75 -1.27 -2.13
CA VAL A 396 -17.72 -1.83 -1.25
C VAL A 396 -16.75 -0.74 -0.79
N THR A 397 -16.33 0.17 -1.67
CA THR A 397 -15.51 1.33 -1.33
C THR A 397 -16.19 2.21 -0.29
N ARG A 398 -17.45 2.59 -0.49
CA ARG A 398 -18.21 3.41 0.46
C ARG A 398 -18.34 2.75 1.84
N GLN A 399 -18.64 1.45 1.87
CA GLN A 399 -18.76 0.69 3.11
C GLN A 399 -17.42 0.57 3.84
N SER A 400 -16.36 0.19 3.13
CA SER A 400 -15.03 0.00 3.71
C SER A 400 -14.40 1.32 4.16
N ALA A 401 -14.62 2.41 3.41
CA ALA A 401 -14.27 3.76 3.83
C ALA A 401 -14.95 4.12 5.15
N ALA A 402 -16.30 4.05 5.22
CA ALA A 402 -17.04 4.43 6.40
C ALA A 402 -16.70 3.58 7.65
N GLU A 403 -16.42 2.28 7.48
CA GLU A 403 -16.00 1.42 8.60
C GLU A 403 -14.56 1.65 9.09
N GLY A 404 -13.70 2.24 8.26
CA GLY A 404 -12.30 2.55 8.61
C GLY A 404 -12.08 3.97 9.09
N MET A 405 -13.03 4.89 8.88
CA MET A 405 -12.94 6.24 9.45
C MET A 405 -13.00 6.19 10.97
N VAL A 406 -12.16 7.01 11.62
CA VAL A 406 -11.96 6.99 13.07
C VAL A 406 -12.52 8.26 13.69
N LEU A 407 -13.51 8.13 14.57
CA LEU A 407 -13.97 9.26 15.36
C LEU A 407 -12.96 9.52 16.48
N LEU A 408 -12.21 10.61 16.39
CA LEU A 408 -11.13 10.93 17.33
C LEU A 408 -11.63 11.69 18.56
N LYS A 409 -12.59 12.60 18.34
CA LYS A 409 -13.21 13.42 19.38
C LYS A 409 -14.68 13.64 19.06
N ASN A 410 -15.55 13.66 20.08
CA ASN A 410 -16.95 14.04 19.94
C ASN A 410 -17.56 14.54 21.25
N ASP A 411 -17.78 15.84 21.37
CA ASP A 411 -18.40 16.49 22.54
C ASP A 411 -19.93 16.57 22.39
N GLY A 412 -20.55 15.47 21.93
CA GLY A 412 -22.00 15.38 21.67
C GLY A 412 -22.47 16.16 20.45
N THR A 413 -21.57 16.44 19.50
CA THR A 413 -21.90 17.16 18.25
C THR A 413 -22.28 16.23 17.11
N LEU A 414 -21.66 15.04 17.06
CA LEU A 414 -21.96 14.02 16.05
C LEU A 414 -22.78 12.85 16.65
N PRO A 415 -23.69 12.24 15.88
CA PRO A 415 -24.07 12.62 14.51
C PRO A 415 -24.83 13.95 14.48
N LEU A 416 -24.77 14.66 13.36
CA LEU A 416 -25.43 15.95 13.16
C LEU A 416 -26.95 15.79 13.31
N GLN A 417 -27.54 16.58 14.21
CA GLN A 417 -28.99 16.64 14.46
C GLN A 417 -29.46 18.09 14.30
N ASP A 418 -30.61 18.29 13.67
CA ASP A 418 -31.21 19.63 13.45
C ASP A 418 -30.29 20.63 12.71
N ILE A 419 -29.33 20.11 11.93
CA ILE A 419 -28.43 20.88 11.05
C ILE A 419 -28.95 20.80 9.61
N ARG A 420 -29.06 21.93 8.93
CA ARG A 420 -29.43 21.99 7.51
C ARG A 420 -28.36 22.67 6.67
N ASN A 421 -27.87 23.82 7.09
CA ASN A 421 -26.91 24.62 6.33
C ASN A 421 -25.50 24.54 6.93
N ILE A 422 -24.52 24.04 6.18
CA ILE A 422 -23.16 23.77 6.66
C ILE A 422 -22.16 24.71 5.96
N ALA A 423 -21.35 25.43 6.75
CA ALA A 423 -20.21 26.15 6.23
C ALA A 423 -19.01 25.20 6.06
N LEU A 424 -18.67 24.86 4.81
CA LEU A 424 -17.48 24.07 4.47
C LEU A 424 -16.28 25.00 4.27
N ILE A 425 -15.29 24.86 5.16
CA ILE A 425 -14.07 25.65 5.21
C ILE A 425 -12.88 24.70 5.01
N GLY A 426 -11.89 25.14 4.22
CA GLY A 426 -10.76 24.33 3.79
C GLY A 426 -10.97 23.74 2.40
N VAL A 427 -9.92 23.85 1.56
CA VAL A 427 -9.93 23.46 0.14
C VAL A 427 -10.35 22.01 -0.06
N THR A 428 -9.90 21.11 0.81
CA THR A 428 -10.13 19.66 0.70
C THR A 428 -11.57 19.25 1.03
N SER A 429 -12.43 20.18 1.47
CA SER A 429 -13.89 19.96 1.49
C SER A 429 -14.49 19.86 0.07
N TYR A 430 -13.87 20.54 -0.88
CA TYR A 430 -14.34 20.65 -2.27
C TYR A 430 -13.43 19.88 -3.24
N ASP A 431 -12.13 19.76 -2.92
CA ASP A 431 -11.14 19.02 -3.70
C ASP A 431 -10.59 17.85 -2.87
N PHE A 432 -11.46 16.86 -2.64
CA PHE A 432 -11.24 15.77 -1.71
C PHE A 432 -10.17 14.80 -2.22
N ILE A 433 -9.30 14.34 -1.33
CA ILE A 433 -8.17 13.47 -1.65
C ILE A 433 -8.63 12.01 -1.52
N ALA A 434 -8.71 11.31 -2.66
CA ALA A 434 -9.12 9.91 -2.72
C ALA A 434 -8.03 8.94 -2.25
N GLY A 435 -6.76 9.25 -2.52
CA GLY A 435 -5.59 8.42 -2.20
C GLY A 435 -4.27 9.17 -2.40
N GLY A 436 -3.16 8.50 -2.08
CA GLY A 436 -1.81 9.01 -2.31
C GLY A 436 -1.37 8.90 -3.78
N THR A 437 -0.23 9.47 -4.12
CA THR A 437 0.33 9.44 -5.48
C THR A 437 1.39 8.34 -5.67
N GLY A 438 1.82 8.12 -6.92
CA GLY A 438 2.83 7.11 -7.27
C GLY A 438 2.25 5.85 -7.89
N SER A 439 2.95 4.72 -7.74
CA SER A 439 2.46 3.43 -8.23
C SER A 439 1.11 3.04 -7.63
N GLY A 440 0.83 3.42 -6.38
CA GLY A 440 -0.44 3.16 -5.69
C GLY A 440 -1.62 4.06 -6.06
N ASP A 441 -1.47 4.99 -7.00
CA ASP A 441 -2.57 5.81 -7.53
C ASP A 441 -3.56 4.98 -8.37
N VAL A 442 -4.72 5.52 -8.70
CA VAL A 442 -5.74 4.86 -9.53
C VAL A 442 -6.18 5.82 -10.64
N ASN A 443 -6.59 5.28 -11.78
CA ASN A 443 -7.29 6.08 -12.80
C ASN A 443 -8.80 5.85 -12.64
N GLU A 444 -9.41 6.57 -11.72
CA GLU A 444 -10.84 6.50 -11.41
C GLU A 444 -11.71 7.38 -12.32
N ALA A 445 -12.99 7.02 -12.43
CA ALA A 445 -13.96 7.77 -13.24
C ALA A 445 -14.36 9.11 -12.58
N TYR A 446 -14.36 9.14 -11.25
CA TYR A 446 -14.77 10.28 -10.44
C TYR A 446 -14.21 10.15 -9.02
N THR A 447 -14.18 11.26 -8.29
CA THR A 447 -14.00 11.29 -6.83
C THR A 447 -15.11 12.16 -6.25
N VAL A 448 -15.87 11.65 -5.30
CA VAL A 448 -16.94 12.41 -4.62
C VAL A 448 -16.31 13.28 -3.53
N SER A 449 -16.45 14.59 -3.68
CA SER A 449 -16.06 15.57 -2.68
C SER A 449 -16.95 15.53 -1.43
N LEU A 450 -16.48 16.12 -0.32
CA LEU A 450 -17.32 16.25 0.88
C LEU A 450 -18.55 17.14 0.61
N GLU A 451 -18.38 18.17 -0.21
CA GLU A 451 -19.48 19.01 -0.69
C GLU A 451 -20.57 18.19 -1.38
N GLU A 452 -20.19 17.36 -2.36
CA GLU A 452 -21.12 16.51 -3.10
C GLU A 452 -21.79 15.49 -2.17
N GLY A 453 -21.01 14.78 -1.36
CA GLY A 453 -21.54 13.78 -0.43
C GLY A 453 -22.54 14.36 0.58
N LEU A 454 -22.27 15.55 1.14
CA LEU A 454 -23.20 16.23 2.04
C LEU A 454 -24.46 16.73 1.31
N THR A 455 -24.31 17.23 0.09
CA THR A 455 -25.45 17.65 -0.73
C THR A 455 -26.36 16.46 -1.05
N GLU A 456 -25.79 15.31 -1.43
CA GLU A 456 -26.52 14.06 -1.67
C GLU A 456 -27.18 13.52 -0.39
N ALA A 457 -26.54 13.71 0.76
CA ALA A 457 -27.09 13.36 2.07
C ALA A 457 -28.24 14.29 2.51
N GLY A 458 -28.51 15.38 1.79
CA GLY A 458 -29.63 16.29 2.03
C GLY A 458 -29.28 17.56 2.81
N PHE A 459 -27.99 17.85 3.01
CA PHE A 459 -27.54 19.12 3.59
C PHE A 459 -27.45 20.23 2.53
N GLU A 460 -27.60 21.47 2.96
CA GLU A 460 -27.31 22.65 2.16
C GLU A 460 -25.89 23.13 2.47
N ILE A 461 -25.12 23.46 1.44
CA ILE A 461 -23.79 24.02 1.59
C ILE A 461 -23.88 25.53 1.57
N ASN A 462 -23.28 26.16 2.58
CA ASN A 462 -23.33 27.60 2.78
C ASN A 462 -22.82 28.34 1.54
N SER A 463 -23.65 29.24 1.01
CA SER A 463 -23.36 29.95 -0.24
C SER A 463 -22.14 30.87 -0.13
N ALA A 464 -21.89 31.48 1.03
CA ALA A 464 -20.74 32.36 1.23
C ALA A 464 -19.43 31.55 1.28
N ALA A 465 -19.42 30.42 1.99
CA ALA A 465 -18.28 29.51 2.03
C ALA A 465 -17.95 28.94 0.63
N ARG A 466 -18.97 28.46 -0.10
CA ARG A 466 -18.82 27.97 -1.47
C ARG A 466 -18.28 29.06 -2.41
N ALA A 467 -18.81 30.29 -2.32
CA ALA A 467 -18.35 31.41 -3.15
C ALA A 467 -16.90 31.81 -2.83
N ALA A 468 -16.48 31.72 -1.56
CA ALA A 468 -15.10 31.96 -1.16
C ALA A 468 -14.15 30.93 -1.79
N PHE A 469 -14.50 29.64 -1.73
CA PHE A 469 -13.70 28.59 -2.39
C PHE A 469 -13.62 28.79 -3.91
N GLN A 470 -14.75 29.07 -4.57
CA GLN A 470 -14.77 29.31 -6.03
C GLN A 470 -13.90 30.51 -6.43
N SER A 471 -13.93 31.58 -5.63
CA SER A 471 -13.09 32.76 -5.85
C SER A 471 -11.60 32.44 -5.65
N HIS A 472 -11.28 31.66 -4.61
CA HIS A 472 -9.90 31.20 -4.33
C HIS A 472 -9.36 30.33 -5.46
N LYS A 473 -10.14 29.34 -5.93
CA LYS A 473 -9.77 28.49 -7.07
C LYS A 473 -9.59 29.29 -8.35
N ALA A 474 -10.49 30.23 -8.64
CA ALA A 474 -10.39 31.09 -9.81
C ALA A 474 -9.17 32.04 -9.76
N ALA A 475 -8.70 32.40 -8.57
CA ALA A 475 -7.49 33.20 -8.39
C ALA A 475 -6.19 32.38 -8.54
N ASN A 476 -6.25 31.05 -8.39
CA ASN A 476 -5.09 30.15 -8.41
C ASN A 476 -5.24 28.98 -9.41
N PRO A 477 -5.66 29.19 -10.66
CA PRO A 477 -6.08 28.10 -11.56
C PRO A 477 -5.01 27.03 -11.80
N GLU A 478 -3.73 27.44 -11.94
CA GLU A 478 -2.61 26.52 -12.18
C GLU A 478 -2.34 25.58 -10.98
N ALA A 479 -2.59 26.05 -9.76
CA ALA A 479 -2.36 25.25 -8.55
C ALA A 479 -3.43 24.16 -8.34
N PHE A 480 -4.57 24.27 -9.03
CA PHE A 480 -5.64 23.28 -9.01
C PHE A 480 -5.59 22.30 -10.20
N GLU A 481 -4.49 22.29 -10.96
CA GLU A 481 -4.25 21.28 -11.98
C GLU A 481 -3.48 20.11 -11.37
N LYS A 482 -4.12 18.94 -11.29
CA LYS A 482 -3.45 17.71 -10.83
C LYS A 482 -2.26 17.39 -11.75
N PRO A 483 -1.08 17.01 -11.18
CA PRO A 483 0.06 16.54 -11.96
C PRO A 483 -0.31 15.39 -12.91
N LYS A 484 0.40 15.25 -14.04
CA LYS A 484 0.11 14.23 -15.07
C LYS A 484 1.38 13.53 -15.54
N GLY A 485 1.23 12.29 -15.99
CA GLY A 485 2.34 11.48 -16.48
C GLY A 485 3.39 11.29 -15.38
N LEU A 486 4.67 11.46 -15.73
CA LEU A 486 5.76 11.16 -14.80
C LEU A 486 5.80 12.08 -13.57
N SER A 487 5.28 13.32 -13.65
CA SER A 487 5.22 14.19 -12.47
C SER A 487 4.18 13.75 -11.46
N ALA A 488 3.09 13.08 -11.89
CA ALA A 488 2.11 12.49 -10.98
C ALA A 488 2.71 11.41 -10.08
N MET A 489 3.82 10.79 -10.50
CA MET A 489 4.48 9.78 -9.69
C MET A 489 5.28 10.35 -8.52
N THR A 490 5.80 11.58 -8.64
CA THR A 490 6.79 12.13 -7.69
C THR A 490 6.39 13.45 -7.04
N GLN A 491 5.27 14.04 -7.48
CA GLN A 491 4.77 15.31 -6.95
C GLN A 491 3.36 15.10 -6.38
N PRO A 492 3.22 15.06 -5.05
CA PRO A 492 1.93 15.09 -4.41
C PRO A 492 1.13 16.34 -4.82
N TYR A 493 -0.18 16.18 -4.97
CA TYR A 493 -1.09 17.29 -5.27
C TYR A 493 -1.44 18.04 -3.98
N ASP A 494 -1.05 19.31 -3.90
CA ASP A 494 -1.18 20.17 -2.72
C ASP A 494 -1.55 21.62 -3.11
N PRO A 495 -2.83 21.90 -3.42
CA PRO A 495 -3.28 23.25 -3.74
C PRO A 495 -3.21 24.17 -2.50
N PRO A 496 -2.91 25.47 -2.66
CA PRO A 496 -2.78 26.39 -1.54
C PRO A 496 -4.10 26.51 -0.77
N GLU A 497 -4.02 26.59 0.56
CA GLU A 497 -5.20 26.68 1.42
C GLU A 497 -5.95 28.02 1.23
N MET A 498 -7.27 27.98 1.41
CA MET A 498 -8.15 29.15 1.34
C MET A 498 -8.21 29.91 2.67
N GLN A 499 -8.36 31.24 2.59
CA GLN A 499 -8.62 32.10 3.75
C GLN A 499 -9.90 32.90 3.53
N LEU A 500 -10.76 32.93 4.54
CA LEU A 500 -11.98 33.75 4.50
C LEU A 500 -11.65 35.16 4.97
N SER A 501 -12.15 36.17 4.26
CA SER A 501 -12.17 37.54 4.78
C SER A 501 -13.09 37.63 6.00
N ALA A 502 -12.91 38.66 6.83
CA ALA A 502 -13.78 38.90 7.99
C ALA A 502 -15.27 38.97 7.60
N ASP A 503 -15.58 39.64 6.48
CA ASP A 503 -16.96 39.75 5.97
C ASP A 503 -17.51 38.39 5.51
N GLN A 504 -16.68 37.59 4.82
CA GLN A 504 -17.07 36.23 4.40
C GLN A 504 -17.32 35.31 5.59
N LEU A 505 -16.45 35.36 6.60
CA LEU A 505 -16.61 34.57 7.82
C LEU A 505 -17.84 35.02 8.62
N GLU A 506 -18.09 36.33 8.76
CA GLU A 506 -19.30 36.84 9.41
C GLU A 506 -20.57 36.39 8.67
N GLU A 507 -20.56 36.41 7.34
CA GLU A 507 -21.69 35.91 6.53
C GLU A 507 -21.90 34.41 6.75
N CYS A 508 -20.83 33.60 6.73
CA CYS A 508 -20.90 32.16 7.02
C CYS A 508 -21.50 31.91 8.41
N VAL A 509 -20.96 32.58 9.44
CA VAL A 509 -21.42 32.47 10.83
C VAL A 509 -22.88 32.89 10.97
N SER A 510 -23.33 33.93 10.28
CA SER A 510 -24.70 34.42 10.39
C SER A 510 -25.74 33.47 9.75
N THR A 511 -25.33 32.68 8.75
CA THR A 511 -26.25 31.92 7.89
C THR A 511 -26.14 30.41 8.01
N ALA A 512 -24.99 29.85 8.41
CA ALA A 512 -24.81 28.40 8.62
C ALA A 512 -25.22 27.98 10.03
N ASP A 513 -25.64 26.73 10.20
CA ASP A 513 -25.95 26.13 11.50
C ASP A 513 -24.68 25.63 12.23
N LEU A 514 -23.70 25.17 11.45
CA LEU A 514 -22.42 24.61 11.91
C LEU A 514 -21.33 24.81 10.84
N ALA A 515 -20.06 24.83 11.26
CA ALA A 515 -18.91 24.75 10.36
C ALA A 515 -18.28 23.36 10.34
N ILE A 516 -17.80 22.95 9.17
CA ILE A 516 -16.86 21.86 9.02
C ILE A 516 -15.57 22.44 8.45
N VAL A 517 -14.46 22.22 9.15
CA VAL A 517 -13.11 22.55 8.67
C VAL A 517 -12.45 21.26 8.19
N THR A 518 -12.09 21.17 6.92
CA THR A 518 -11.36 20.02 6.38
C THR A 518 -9.88 20.36 6.25
N ILE A 519 -9.03 19.55 6.86
CA ILE A 519 -7.56 19.62 6.72
C ILE A 519 -7.13 18.38 5.96
N GLY A 520 -6.41 18.56 4.85
CA GLY A 520 -5.96 17.43 4.04
C GLY A 520 -4.47 17.41 3.78
N ARG A 521 -3.96 16.22 3.50
CA ARG A 521 -2.55 15.97 3.16
C ARG A 521 -2.49 14.93 2.07
N ASN A 522 -1.64 15.17 1.09
CA ASN A 522 -1.28 14.18 0.09
C ASN A 522 0.21 13.82 0.23
N SER A 523 0.54 12.57 -0.01
CA SER A 523 1.92 12.07 -0.05
C SER A 523 1.99 10.94 -1.07
N GLY A 524 3.19 10.51 -1.41
CA GLY A 524 3.34 9.54 -2.46
C GLY A 524 4.71 8.91 -2.53
N GLU A 525 4.82 8.03 -3.51
CA GLU A 525 6.06 7.37 -3.86
C GLU A 525 7.18 8.36 -4.20
N GLY A 526 8.41 8.02 -3.78
CA GLY A 526 9.60 8.75 -4.16
C GLY A 526 9.93 9.98 -3.30
N GLY A 527 9.12 10.31 -2.30
CA GLY A 527 9.47 11.37 -1.35
C GLY A 527 8.92 11.16 0.04
N ASP A 528 9.77 11.34 1.05
CA ASP A 528 9.32 11.38 2.44
C ASP A 528 8.71 12.75 2.77
N ARG A 529 7.71 12.73 3.66
CA ARG A 529 7.06 13.91 4.21
C ARG A 529 8.03 14.70 5.09
N VAL A 530 7.64 15.92 5.43
CA VAL A 530 8.44 16.82 6.29
C VAL A 530 7.69 17.26 7.53
N GLU A 531 8.41 17.79 8.52
CA GLU A 531 7.77 18.26 9.75
C GLU A 531 6.99 19.55 9.55
N LYS A 532 7.62 20.56 8.94
CA LYS A 532 7.08 21.91 8.80
C LYS A 532 6.06 21.97 7.66
N ASP A 533 4.90 22.58 7.94
CA ASP A 533 3.79 22.81 7.00
C ASP A 533 3.26 21.51 6.35
N ASP A 534 3.54 20.35 6.95
CA ASP A 534 3.07 19.03 6.51
C ASP A 534 2.65 18.20 7.74
N PHE A 535 3.58 17.63 8.52
CA PHE A 535 3.20 17.00 9.80
C PHE A 535 2.58 18.02 10.77
N LEU A 536 3.17 19.22 10.86
CA LEU A 536 2.59 20.35 11.57
C LEU A 536 1.61 21.10 10.65
N LEU A 537 0.52 21.60 11.23
CA LEU A 537 -0.32 22.57 10.53
C LEU A 537 0.48 23.82 10.17
N SER A 538 0.25 24.34 8.96
CA SER A 538 0.82 25.59 8.50
C SER A 538 0.31 26.79 9.32
N ALA A 539 0.92 27.96 9.15
CA ALA A 539 0.46 29.17 9.82
C ALA A 539 -0.97 29.52 9.36
N GLU A 540 -1.23 29.37 8.07
CA GLU A 540 -2.52 29.61 7.41
C GLU A 540 -3.60 28.66 7.95
N GLU A 541 -3.30 27.37 8.09
CA GLU A 541 -4.26 26.39 8.62
C GLU A 541 -4.58 26.64 10.09
N LYS A 542 -3.57 26.99 10.89
CA LYS A 542 -3.77 27.36 12.30
C LYS A 542 -4.66 28.59 12.44
N GLU A 543 -4.44 29.61 11.61
CA GLU A 543 -5.28 30.81 11.59
C GLU A 543 -6.70 30.49 11.13
N MET A 544 -6.86 29.74 10.04
CA MET A 544 -8.16 29.31 9.52
C MET A 544 -8.96 28.55 10.58
N LEU A 545 -8.33 27.58 11.25
CA LEU A 545 -8.97 26.76 12.28
C LEU A 545 -9.37 27.61 13.50
N ALA A 546 -8.43 28.39 14.04
CA ALA A 546 -8.68 29.20 15.23
C ALA A 546 -9.76 30.26 14.99
N THR A 547 -9.68 31.00 13.88
CA THR A 547 -10.65 32.05 13.54
C THR A 547 -12.05 31.49 13.29
N THR A 548 -12.15 30.33 12.63
CA THR A 548 -13.43 29.62 12.43
C THR A 548 -14.03 29.20 13.77
N ILE A 549 -13.25 28.55 14.62
CA ILE A 549 -13.69 28.08 15.94
C ILE A 549 -14.19 29.27 16.78
N ASP A 550 -13.37 30.31 16.93
CA ASP A 550 -13.72 31.48 17.73
C ASP A 550 -15.01 32.15 17.24
N ALA A 551 -15.16 32.31 15.92
CA ALA A 551 -16.31 32.99 15.34
C ALA A 551 -17.62 32.19 15.46
N PHE A 552 -17.58 30.87 15.25
CA PHE A 552 -18.77 30.01 15.41
C PHE A 552 -19.13 29.83 16.89
N HIS A 553 -18.15 29.59 17.77
CA HIS A 553 -18.36 29.44 19.21
C HIS A 553 -18.92 30.72 19.85
N ALA A 554 -18.51 31.90 19.36
CA ALA A 554 -19.06 33.18 19.81
C ALA A 554 -20.59 33.31 19.58
N GLN A 555 -21.15 32.56 18.64
CA GLN A 555 -22.60 32.46 18.38
C GLN A 555 -23.24 31.20 18.96
N GLY A 556 -22.50 30.41 19.77
CA GLY A 556 -22.96 29.14 20.32
C GLY A 556 -23.11 28.03 19.29
N LYS A 557 -22.50 28.17 18.10
CA LYS A 557 -22.51 27.17 17.03
C LYS A 557 -21.31 26.24 17.15
N LYS A 558 -21.42 25.05 16.58
CA LYS A 558 -20.45 23.97 16.68
C LYS A 558 -19.51 23.93 15.48
N VAL A 559 -18.29 23.43 15.71
CA VAL A 559 -17.28 23.22 14.66
C VAL A 559 -16.79 21.78 14.67
N VAL A 560 -16.83 21.13 13.52
CA VAL A 560 -16.31 19.78 13.30
C VAL A 560 -15.06 19.88 12.43
N VAL A 561 -14.01 19.11 12.78
CA VAL A 561 -12.83 18.95 11.92
C VAL A 561 -12.91 17.60 11.21
N VAL A 562 -12.70 17.60 9.89
CA VAL A 562 -12.53 16.39 9.09
C VAL A 562 -11.07 16.33 8.62
N LEU A 563 -10.37 15.24 8.95
CA LEU A 563 -8.99 15.03 8.53
C LEU A 563 -8.95 14.10 7.31
N ASN A 564 -8.68 14.68 6.13
CA ASN A 564 -8.52 13.96 4.86
C ASN A 564 -7.02 13.77 4.52
N ILE A 565 -6.35 12.94 5.31
CA ILE A 565 -4.89 12.78 5.33
C ILE A 565 -4.46 11.34 5.00
N GLY A 566 -3.33 11.15 4.31
CA GLY A 566 -2.74 9.83 4.04
C GLY A 566 -1.73 9.35 5.08
N GLY A 567 -1.37 10.19 6.03
CA GLY A 567 -0.43 9.88 7.10
C GLY A 567 -0.67 10.77 8.32
N VAL A 568 -0.10 10.39 9.46
CA VAL A 568 -0.29 11.08 10.74
C VAL A 568 0.16 12.55 10.67
N ILE A 569 -0.58 13.44 11.31
CA ILE A 569 -0.22 14.84 11.55
C ILE A 569 -0.26 15.14 13.05
N GLU A 570 0.36 16.23 13.46
CA GLU A 570 0.28 16.78 14.81
C GLU A 570 -1.16 17.21 15.14
N THR A 571 -1.65 16.78 16.29
CA THR A 571 -3.03 17.07 16.73
C THR A 571 -3.11 17.57 18.17
N ALA A 572 -2.08 17.33 18.99
CA ALA A 572 -2.10 17.66 20.42
C ALA A 572 -2.27 19.16 20.70
N SER A 573 -1.75 20.04 19.83
CA SER A 573 -1.80 21.49 20.00
C SER A 573 -3.19 22.10 19.77
N TRP A 574 -4.09 21.40 19.09
CA TRP A 574 -5.37 21.96 18.66
C TRP A 574 -6.60 21.05 18.81
N ARG A 575 -6.44 19.73 19.03
CA ARG A 575 -7.56 18.77 19.11
C ARG A 575 -8.64 19.11 20.13
N ASP A 576 -8.29 19.84 21.19
CA ASP A 576 -9.24 20.19 22.25
C ASP A 576 -10.15 21.37 21.87
N GLN A 577 -9.82 22.10 20.80
CA GLN A 577 -10.53 23.30 20.35
C GLN A 577 -11.87 23.01 19.61
N PRO A 578 -11.93 22.14 18.57
CA PRO A 578 -13.18 21.84 17.87
C PRO A 578 -14.09 20.91 18.69
N ASP A 579 -15.38 20.87 18.38
CA ASP A 579 -16.35 20.06 19.13
C ASP A 579 -16.35 18.57 18.71
N ALA A 580 -15.90 18.26 17.50
CA ALA A 580 -15.67 16.88 17.06
C ALA A 580 -14.55 16.81 16.02
N ILE A 581 -13.89 15.65 15.94
CA ILE A 581 -12.85 15.38 14.95
C ILE A 581 -13.11 14.00 14.35
N LEU A 582 -13.33 13.96 13.04
CA LEU A 582 -13.43 12.74 12.25
C LEU A 582 -12.17 12.58 11.41
N LEU A 583 -11.45 11.50 11.62
CA LEU A 583 -10.35 11.09 10.74
C LEU A 583 -10.93 10.30 9.57
N ALA A 584 -11.05 10.97 8.44
CA ALA A 584 -11.58 10.41 7.21
C ALA A 584 -10.52 9.60 6.43
N TRP A 585 -9.23 9.79 6.76
CA TRP A 585 -8.10 9.32 5.95
C TRP A 585 -8.27 9.71 4.48
N GLN A 586 -7.93 8.81 3.55
CA GLN A 586 -8.21 8.93 2.12
C GLN A 586 -9.09 7.73 1.72
N GLY A 587 -10.38 8.00 1.49
CA GLY A 587 -11.45 6.99 1.42
C GLY A 587 -11.70 6.39 0.04
N GLY A 588 -10.85 6.65 -0.95
CA GLY A 588 -11.12 6.29 -2.35
C GLY A 588 -12.21 7.17 -2.98
N GLN A 589 -12.76 6.71 -4.10
CA GLN A 589 -13.69 7.51 -4.92
C GLN A 589 -15.00 7.88 -4.21
N GLU A 590 -15.40 7.13 -3.17
CA GLU A 590 -16.61 7.36 -2.37
C GLU A 590 -16.32 8.07 -1.03
N GLY A 591 -15.12 8.64 -0.86
CA GLY A 591 -14.68 9.25 0.40
C GLY A 591 -15.66 10.30 0.95
N GLY A 592 -16.08 11.27 0.13
CA GLY A 592 -17.03 12.30 0.54
C GLY A 592 -18.40 11.75 0.96
N ASN A 593 -18.91 10.76 0.23
CA ASN A 593 -20.14 10.04 0.57
C ASN A 593 -20.05 9.31 1.91
N SER A 594 -18.89 8.69 2.17
CA SER A 594 -18.62 7.94 3.39
C SER A 594 -18.51 8.86 4.61
N VAL A 595 -17.87 10.02 4.45
CA VAL A 595 -17.87 11.07 5.49
C VAL A 595 -19.30 11.52 5.77
N ALA A 596 -20.10 11.80 4.75
CA ALA A 596 -21.49 12.26 4.91
C ALA A 596 -22.37 11.22 5.63
N ASP A 597 -22.16 9.92 5.38
CA ASP A 597 -22.87 8.84 6.08
C ASP A 597 -22.57 8.80 7.58
N ILE A 598 -21.32 9.03 7.97
CA ILE A 598 -20.94 9.12 9.38
C ILE A 598 -21.52 10.39 10.00
N LEU A 599 -21.35 11.54 9.35
CA LEU A 599 -21.79 12.83 9.88
C LEU A 599 -23.30 12.85 10.11
N ARG A 600 -24.12 12.26 9.23
CA ARG A 600 -25.58 12.17 9.40
C ARG A 600 -26.04 11.05 10.33
N GLY A 601 -25.13 10.17 10.77
CA GLY A 601 -25.45 9.03 11.61
C GLY A 601 -26.10 7.84 10.88
N ALA A 602 -25.99 7.80 9.54
CA ALA A 602 -26.39 6.62 8.76
C ALA A 602 -25.43 5.44 9.01
N VAL A 603 -24.17 5.75 9.29
CA VAL A 603 -23.16 4.79 9.76
C VAL A 603 -22.64 5.25 11.12
N ASN A 604 -22.57 4.32 12.07
CA ASN A 604 -21.89 4.55 13.33
C ASN A 604 -20.37 4.30 13.15
N PRO A 605 -19.50 5.29 13.43
CA PRO A 605 -18.06 5.10 13.30
C PRO A 605 -17.58 3.95 14.18
N SER A 606 -16.79 3.07 13.58
CA SER A 606 -16.24 1.86 14.22
C SER A 606 -14.78 1.61 13.89
N GLY A 607 -14.13 2.55 13.20
CA GLY A 607 -12.70 2.49 12.92
C GLY A 607 -11.87 2.73 14.17
N LYS A 608 -10.69 2.10 14.23
CA LYS A 608 -9.69 2.28 15.29
C LYS A 608 -8.31 2.51 14.67
N LEU A 609 -7.49 3.37 15.28
CA LEU A 609 -6.19 3.76 14.73
C LEU A 609 -5.24 2.56 14.53
N PRO A 610 -4.62 2.41 13.34
CA PRO A 610 -3.61 1.39 13.08
C PRO A 610 -2.18 1.91 13.35
N MET A 611 -2.05 3.15 13.83
CA MET A 611 -0.80 3.82 14.12
C MET A 611 -1.01 4.85 15.24
N THR A 612 0.02 5.05 16.07
CA THR A 612 0.00 6.03 17.15
C THR A 612 0.08 7.47 16.60
N PHE A 613 -0.76 8.38 17.12
CA PHE A 613 -0.61 9.82 16.90
C PHE A 613 0.23 10.39 18.05
N PRO A 614 1.48 10.82 17.82
CA PRO A 614 2.35 11.32 18.87
C PRO A 614 1.96 12.74 19.32
N VAL A 615 2.54 13.21 20.43
CA VAL A 615 2.43 14.63 20.83
C VAL A 615 3.42 15.47 20.04
N HIS A 616 4.66 15.00 19.93
CA HIS A 616 5.72 15.60 19.12
C HIS A 616 6.29 14.56 18.15
N LEU A 617 6.75 15.02 16.98
CA LEU A 617 7.35 14.12 15.99
C LEU A 617 8.54 13.34 16.57
N ASP A 618 9.36 14.01 17.39
CA ASP A 618 10.55 13.46 18.01
C ASP A 618 10.29 12.55 19.23
N ASP A 619 9.03 12.35 19.60
CA ASP A 619 8.63 11.29 20.54
C ASP A 619 8.78 9.89 19.92
N HIS A 620 8.83 9.77 18.59
CA HIS A 620 9.15 8.51 17.93
C HIS A 620 10.63 8.17 18.13
N ALA A 621 10.94 6.99 18.68
CA ALA A 621 12.32 6.51 18.80
C ALA A 621 13.09 6.50 17.46
N ALA A 622 12.39 6.23 16.36
CA ALA A 622 12.96 6.21 15.02
C ALA A 622 13.32 7.61 14.48
N ASN A 623 12.86 8.71 15.10
CA ASN A 623 13.06 10.08 14.59
C ASN A 623 14.54 10.47 14.47
N ALA A 624 15.38 10.05 15.41
CA ALA A 624 16.84 10.26 15.33
C ALA A 624 17.49 9.51 14.14
N ASN A 625 16.80 8.50 13.62
CA ASN A 625 17.26 7.56 12.62
C ASN A 625 16.35 7.56 11.38
N PHE A 626 15.81 8.73 11.02
CA PHE A 626 14.95 8.92 9.85
C PHE A 626 15.40 10.17 9.07
N PRO A 627 15.24 10.20 7.73
CA PRO A 627 15.48 11.40 6.93
C PRO A 627 14.38 12.45 7.15
N LEU A 628 14.70 13.55 7.85
CA LEU A 628 13.71 14.58 8.22
C LEU A 628 13.57 15.72 7.20
N GLU A 629 14.55 15.86 6.31
CA GLU A 629 14.60 16.94 5.30
C GLU A 629 13.65 16.67 4.11
N GLY A 630 13.04 15.49 4.06
CA GLY A 630 12.27 15.02 2.90
C GLY A 630 13.14 14.89 1.65
N GLY A 631 12.52 15.11 0.49
CA GLY A 631 13.18 15.06 -0.81
C GLY A 631 12.30 14.39 -1.85
N THR A 632 12.64 14.54 -3.12
CA THR A 632 11.99 13.81 -4.21
C THR A 632 13.00 12.93 -4.92
N MET A 633 12.54 11.81 -5.44
CA MET A 633 13.34 10.86 -6.20
C MET A 633 13.98 11.55 -7.40
N ASP A 634 15.31 11.48 -7.48
CA ASP A 634 16.03 11.89 -8.68
C ASP A 634 15.87 10.81 -9.75
N LEU A 635 15.07 11.12 -10.76
CA LEU A 635 14.78 10.20 -11.87
C LEU A 635 16.05 9.81 -12.66
N VAL A 636 17.04 10.72 -12.76
CA VAL A 636 18.27 10.43 -13.49
C VAL A 636 19.09 9.36 -12.76
N SER A 637 19.30 9.53 -11.44
CA SER A 637 19.91 8.53 -10.57
C SER A 637 19.12 7.22 -10.53
N PHE A 638 17.79 7.29 -10.51
CA PHE A 638 16.93 6.10 -10.54
C PHE A 638 17.14 5.27 -11.82
N LEU A 639 17.14 5.92 -12.99
CA LEU A 639 17.30 5.25 -14.28
C LEU A 639 18.74 4.86 -14.61
N SER A 640 19.75 5.52 -14.02
CA SER A 640 21.16 5.19 -14.25
C SER A 640 21.55 3.86 -13.61
N GLN A 641 20.76 3.36 -12.66
CA GLN A 641 21.04 2.17 -11.85
C GLN A 641 22.41 2.22 -11.16
N GLU A 642 22.88 3.41 -10.81
CA GLU A 642 24.11 3.53 -10.03
C GLU A 642 23.95 2.83 -8.67
N GLY A 643 25.01 2.14 -8.25
CA GLY A 643 25.09 1.51 -6.94
C GLY A 643 25.27 2.53 -5.81
N PRO A 644 25.33 2.07 -4.55
CA PRO A 644 25.63 2.95 -3.44
C PRO A 644 27.00 3.61 -3.62
N LYS A 645 27.11 4.85 -3.15
CA LYS A 645 28.39 5.59 -3.13
C LYS A 645 29.40 4.90 -2.21
N PRO A 646 30.71 5.21 -2.31
CA PRO A 646 31.69 4.70 -1.35
C PRO A 646 31.32 5.06 0.10
N GLU A 647 31.56 4.14 1.04
CA GLU A 647 31.20 4.31 2.46
C GLU A 647 31.75 5.59 3.09
N SER A 648 32.91 6.05 2.63
CA SER A 648 33.52 7.32 3.08
C SER A 648 32.69 8.58 2.77
N GLU A 649 31.70 8.46 1.88
CA GLU A 649 30.80 9.54 1.45
C GLU A 649 29.38 9.35 1.96
N TRP A 650 29.09 8.28 2.70
CA TRP A 650 27.74 7.99 3.17
C TRP A 650 27.21 9.07 4.11
N VAL A 651 25.99 9.48 3.83
CA VAL A 651 25.19 10.36 4.68
C VAL A 651 24.24 9.50 5.52
N ARG A 652 24.34 9.65 6.84
CA ARG A 652 23.44 8.95 7.79
C ARG A 652 21.97 9.34 7.51
N ASN A 653 21.08 8.36 7.64
CA ASN A 653 19.65 8.40 7.35
C ASN A 653 19.28 8.60 5.87
N GLN A 654 20.27 8.71 4.98
CA GLN A 654 20.08 8.78 3.53
C GLN A 654 20.71 7.55 2.86
N ASP A 655 22.04 7.41 2.92
CA ASP A 655 22.75 6.27 2.33
C ASP A 655 22.84 5.08 3.30
N VAL A 656 22.83 5.34 4.61
CA VAL A 656 22.82 4.31 5.66
C VAL A 656 21.94 4.72 6.83
N THR A 657 21.05 3.84 7.27
CA THR A 657 20.09 4.11 8.36
C THR A 657 20.16 3.01 9.39
N TYR A 658 20.43 3.38 10.64
CA TYR A 658 20.55 2.43 11.74
C TYR A 658 19.23 2.38 12.51
N TYR A 659 18.59 1.22 12.54
CA TYR A 659 17.33 1.03 13.27
C TYR A 659 17.64 0.76 14.76
N GLU A 660 18.26 1.75 15.41
CA GLU A 660 18.75 1.67 16.80
C GLU A 660 17.61 1.55 17.82
N GLU A 661 16.40 1.95 17.43
CA GLU A 661 15.19 1.73 18.23
C GLU A 661 14.84 0.24 18.39
N GLY A 662 15.39 -0.64 17.54
CA GLY A 662 15.21 -2.08 17.63
C GLY A 662 13.72 -2.46 17.55
N ILE A 663 13.23 -3.18 18.57
CA ILE A 663 11.83 -3.61 18.66
C ILE A 663 10.86 -2.51 19.16
N TYR A 664 11.37 -1.33 19.49
CA TYR A 664 10.60 -0.21 20.02
C TYR A 664 10.18 0.74 18.90
N VAL A 665 9.24 0.26 18.09
CA VAL A 665 8.56 1.03 17.02
C VAL A 665 7.08 1.17 17.37
N GLY A 666 6.50 2.35 17.10
CA GLY A 666 5.09 2.62 17.38
C GLY A 666 4.76 2.48 18.87
N TYR A 667 3.54 2.04 19.20
CA TYR A 667 3.06 1.91 20.59
C TYR A 667 3.98 1.11 21.51
N ARG A 668 4.77 0.17 20.98
CA ARG A 668 5.78 -0.59 21.76
C ARG A 668 6.79 0.36 22.41
N HIS A 669 7.20 1.41 21.71
CA HIS A 669 8.05 2.46 22.25
C HIS A 669 7.31 3.37 23.23
N PHE A 670 6.19 3.94 22.80
CA PHE A 670 5.46 4.93 23.60
C PHE A 670 5.05 4.36 24.96
N ASP A 671 4.60 3.11 24.99
CA ASP A 671 4.22 2.44 26.23
C ASP A 671 5.46 2.16 27.11
N LYS A 672 6.54 1.60 26.53
CA LYS A 672 7.79 1.31 27.26
C LYS A 672 8.44 2.56 27.86
N ALA A 673 8.39 3.67 27.12
CA ALA A 673 8.98 4.94 27.55
C ALA A 673 8.04 5.75 28.46
N GLY A 674 6.78 5.33 28.63
CA GLY A 674 5.77 6.07 29.41
C GLY A 674 5.46 7.43 28.80
N LEU A 675 5.53 7.56 27.48
CA LEU A 675 5.26 8.80 26.77
C LEU A 675 3.76 9.02 26.60
N GLU A 676 3.34 10.27 26.76
CA GLU A 676 2.00 10.70 26.37
C GLU A 676 1.88 10.68 24.85
N VAL A 677 0.66 10.42 24.37
CA VAL A 677 0.34 10.39 22.95
C VAL A 677 -0.89 11.28 22.74
N SER A 678 -1.04 11.82 21.54
CA SER A 678 -2.31 12.43 21.19
C SER A 678 -3.38 11.32 21.16
N TYR A 679 -3.25 10.34 20.26
CA TYR A 679 -4.17 9.21 20.23
C TYR A 679 -3.38 7.89 20.20
N PRO A 680 -3.66 6.94 21.11
CA PRO A 680 -2.92 5.69 21.16
C PRO A 680 -3.32 4.76 20.01
N PHE A 681 -2.42 3.84 19.67
CA PHE A 681 -2.73 2.72 18.79
C PHE A 681 -4.03 2.00 19.22
N GLY A 682 -4.87 1.66 18.24
CA GLY A 682 -6.15 1.03 18.46
C GLY A 682 -7.24 1.95 19.01
N TYR A 683 -7.03 3.27 19.12
CA TYR A 683 -8.06 4.21 19.59
C TYR A 683 -9.10 4.55 18.54
N GLY A 684 -10.36 4.74 18.96
CA GLY A 684 -11.44 5.26 18.12
C GLY A 684 -12.77 5.22 18.86
N LEU A 685 -13.52 6.32 18.78
CA LEU A 685 -14.82 6.47 19.41
C LEU A 685 -15.95 5.90 18.53
N SER A 686 -17.11 5.73 19.14
CA SER A 686 -18.36 5.33 18.49
C SER A 686 -19.49 6.24 18.95
N TYR A 687 -20.60 6.30 18.21
CA TYR A 687 -21.84 6.93 18.66
C TYR A 687 -22.57 6.11 19.75
N THR A 688 -22.12 4.87 20.00
CA THR A 688 -22.58 4.06 21.11
C THR A 688 -21.45 3.70 22.06
N ARG A 689 -21.75 3.02 23.16
CA ARG A 689 -20.78 2.54 24.14
C ARG A 689 -20.86 1.02 24.23
N PHE A 690 -19.72 0.38 24.44
CA PHE A 690 -19.63 -1.06 24.63
C PHE A 690 -18.99 -1.39 25.97
N SER A 691 -19.45 -2.47 26.59
CA SER A 691 -18.78 -3.06 27.76
C SER A 691 -18.16 -4.41 27.41
N HIS A 692 -17.00 -4.66 28.02
CA HIS A 692 -16.27 -5.90 27.95
C HIS A 692 -16.36 -6.61 29.30
N ALA A 693 -16.88 -7.83 29.34
CA ALA A 693 -17.09 -8.55 30.58
C ALA A 693 -16.86 -10.06 30.44
N GLY A 694 -16.68 -10.73 31.60
CA GLY A 694 -16.63 -12.19 31.66
C GLY A 694 -15.44 -12.81 30.95
N MET A 695 -14.28 -12.15 30.93
CA MET A 695 -13.08 -12.72 30.31
C MET A 695 -12.68 -14.04 30.98
N ALA A 696 -12.46 -15.05 30.16
CA ALA A 696 -11.93 -16.35 30.57
C ALA A 696 -10.82 -16.78 29.62
N THR A 697 -9.71 -17.27 30.18
CA THR A 697 -8.61 -17.86 29.43
C THR A 697 -8.53 -19.36 29.66
N SER A 698 -8.14 -20.10 28.62
CA SER A 698 -7.85 -21.53 28.69
C SER A 698 -6.68 -21.88 27.78
N LEU A 699 -5.79 -22.75 28.26
CA LEU A 699 -4.64 -23.23 27.51
C LEU A 699 -4.84 -24.71 27.18
N SER A 700 -4.79 -25.07 25.91
CA SER A 700 -4.88 -26.45 25.44
C SER A 700 -3.95 -26.66 24.26
N SER A 701 -3.14 -27.73 24.28
CA SER A 701 -2.29 -28.14 23.15
C SER A 701 -1.52 -26.98 22.51
N ASP A 702 -0.87 -26.15 23.34
CA ASP A 702 -0.08 -24.98 22.95
C ASP A 702 -0.85 -23.83 22.29
N THR A 703 -2.16 -23.74 22.52
CA THR A 703 -3.00 -22.62 22.09
C THR A 703 -3.72 -21.99 23.27
N LEU A 704 -3.52 -20.69 23.46
CA LEU A 704 -4.31 -19.87 24.38
C LEU A 704 -5.63 -19.50 23.70
N THR A 705 -6.75 -19.83 24.34
CA THR A 705 -8.09 -19.34 23.95
C THR A 705 -8.57 -18.32 24.97
N VAL A 706 -8.99 -17.15 24.49
CA VAL A 706 -9.57 -16.07 25.29
C VAL A 706 -11.01 -15.86 24.85
N ARG A 707 -11.93 -15.88 25.81
CA ARG A 707 -13.37 -15.64 25.60
C ARG A 707 -13.81 -14.45 26.42
N LEU A 708 -14.67 -13.62 25.88
CA LEU A 708 -15.33 -12.53 26.62
C LEU A 708 -16.69 -12.21 25.99
N THR A 709 -17.54 -11.52 26.73
CA THR A 709 -18.80 -10.97 26.21
C THR A 709 -18.62 -9.47 25.94
N VAL A 710 -19.04 -9.05 24.75
CA VAL A 710 -19.17 -7.64 24.38
C VAL A 710 -20.66 -7.29 24.36
N THR A 711 -21.05 -6.19 25.00
CA THR A 711 -22.44 -5.72 25.02
C THR A 711 -22.52 -4.27 24.54
N ASN A 712 -23.46 -3.97 23.65
CA ASN A 712 -23.80 -2.58 23.32
C ASN A 712 -24.67 -1.98 24.42
N GLU A 713 -24.15 -1.01 25.16
CA GLU A 713 -24.81 -0.34 26.30
C GLU A 713 -25.36 1.05 25.96
N GLY A 714 -25.22 1.50 24.71
CA GLY A 714 -25.80 2.77 24.27
C GLY A 714 -27.13 2.58 23.56
N ASP A 715 -27.58 3.66 22.93
CA ASP A 715 -28.93 3.80 22.38
C ASP A 715 -29.01 3.59 20.86
N VAL A 716 -27.87 3.40 20.20
CA VAL A 716 -27.77 3.17 18.74
C VAL A 716 -26.96 1.92 18.43
N ALA A 717 -27.23 1.31 17.27
CA ALA A 717 -26.48 0.15 16.81
C ALA A 717 -25.02 0.52 16.47
N GLY A 718 -24.11 -0.44 16.58
CA GLY A 718 -22.70 -0.23 16.23
C GLY A 718 -21.88 -1.51 16.28
N LYS A 719 -20.63 -1.40 15.83
CA LYS A 719 -19.61 -2.48 15.90
C LYS A 719 -18.49 -2.06 16.86
N GLU A 720 -17.92 -3.03 17.58
CA GLU A 720 -16.76 -2.82 18.44
C GLU A 720 -15.59 -3.66 17.99
N VAL A 721 -14.38 -3.10 18.09
CA VAL A 721 -13.13 -3.80 17.87
C VAL A 721 -12.56 -4.21 19.23
N VAL A 722 -12.42 -5.51 19.43
CA VAL A 722 -11.81 -6.10 20.63
C VAL A 722 -10.35 -6.43 20.32
N GLN A 723 -9.44 -5.90 21.14
CA GLN A 723 -7.99 -6.05 20.95
C GLN A 723 -7.40 -6.87 22.10
N LEU A 724 -6.57 -7.87 21.78
CA LEU A 724 -5.90 -8.73 22.74
C LEU A 724 -4.39 -8.47 22.71
N TYR A 725 -3.88 -8.01 23.84
CA TYR A 725 -2.47 -7.76 24.08
C TYR A 725 -1.89 -8.76 25.08
N VAL A 726 -0.61 -9.07 24.91
CA VAL A 726 0.15 -9.93 25.82
C VAL A 726 1.43 -9.21 26.26
N GLY A 727 1.66 -9.17 27.56
CA GLY A 727 2.90 -8.71 28.19
C GLY A 727 3.54 -9.80 29.05
N LYS A 728 4.85 -9.72 29.29
CA LYS A 728 5.57 -10.63 30.20
C LYS A 728 6.22 -9.86 31.36
N PRO A 729 5.50 -9.66 32.48
CA PRO A 729 6.08 -9.07 33.68
C PRO A 729 7.28 -9.86 34.18
N GLY A 730 8.37 -9.18 34.53
CA GLY A 730 9.59 -9.83 35.03
C GLY A 730 10.35 -10.66 34.00
N SER A 731 10.13 -10.40 32.70
CA SER A 731 10.89 -10.99 31.58
C SER A 731 12.40 -10.88 31.82
N ALA A 732 13.13 -11.97 31.58
CA ALA A 732 14.59 -12.00 31.68
C ALA A 732 15.29 -11.30 30.50
N VAL A 733 14.57 -11.13 29.40
CA VAL A 733 15.01 -10.36 28.22
C VAL A 733 14.23 -9.06 28.12
N ASP A 734 14.84 -8.06 27.50
CA ASP A 734 14.17 -6.77 27.28
C ASP A 734 13.02 -6.92 26.26
N ARG A 735 11.82 -6.47 26.62
CA ARG A 735 10.60 -6.60 25.81
C ARG A 735 9.74 -5.33 25.88
N PRO A 736 8.86 -5.10 24.89
CA PRO A 736 7.76 -4.16 25.02
C PRO A 736 6.89 -4.49 26.23
N GLU A 737 6.20 -3.49 26.78
CA GLU A 737 5.27 -3.74 27.90
C GLU A 737 4.16 -4.72 27.50
N ARG A 738 3.68 -4.57 26.26
CA ARG A 738 2.64 -5.40 25.67
C ARG A 738 2.79 -5.41 24.16
N GLU A 739 2.30 -6.48 23.55
CA GLU A 739 2.29 -6.69 22.11
C GLU A 739 0.89 -7.17 21.71
N LEU A 740 0.32 -6.62 20.63
CA LEU A 740 -0.90 -7.13 20.01
C LEU A 740 -0.66 -8.57 19.54
N LYS A 741 -1.58 -9.47 19.86
CA LYS A 741 -1.51 -10.88 19.45
C LYS A 741 -2.76 -11.39 18.75
N ALA A 742 -3.91 -10.77 18.99
CA ALA A 742 -5.14 -11.05 18.26
C ALA A 742 -6.10 -9.87 18.35
N PHE A 743 -7.07 -9.83 17.46
CA PHE A 743 -8.19 -8.92 17.53
C PHE A 743 -9.42 -9.56 16.90
N ALA A 744 -10.58 -8.99 17.15
CA ALA A 744 -11.82 -9.33 16.47
C ALA A 744 -12.73 -8.11 16.39
N LYS A 745 -13.52 -8.00 15.32
CA LYS A 745 -14.60 -7.02 15.23
C LYS A 745 -15.94 -7.71 15.43
N THR A 746 -16.81 -7.14 16.26
CA THR A 746 -18.16 -7.68 16.45
C THR A 746 -18.97 -7.53 15.17
N PRO A 747 -20.02 -8.36 14.97
CA PRO A 747 -21.13 -7.94 14.11
C PRO A 747 -21.73 -6.63 14.62
N GLU A 748 -22.62 -6.03 13.83
CA GLU A 748 -23.39 -4.89 14.31
C GLU A 748 -24.33 -5.33 15.44
N LEU A 749 -24.17 -4.72 16.61
CA LEU A 749 -24.96 -5.00 17.79
C LEU A 749 -26.02 -3.92 17.95
N ALA A 750 -27.29 -4.32 18.02
CA ALA A 750 -28.38 -3.45 18.44
C ALA A 750 -28.21 -3.00 19.91
N PRO A 751 -28.87 -1.91 20.34
CA PRO A 751 -28.89 -1.50 21.75
C PRO A 751 -29.28 -2.64 22.70
N GLY A 752 -28.44 -2.90 23.72
CA GLY A 752 -28.61 -3.97 24.69
C GLY A 752 -28.26 -5.38 24.20
N ALA A 753 -27.86 -5.55 22.95
CA ALA A 753 -27.44 -6.85 22.42
C ALA A 753 -26.01 -7.19 22.86
N SER A 754 -25.74 -8.48 23.07
CA SER A 754 -24.44 -9.02 23.45
C SER A 754 -23.98 -10.11 22.48
N VAL A 755 -22.67 -10.26 22.35
CA VAL A 755 -22.03 -11.36 21.60
C VAL A 755 -20.85 -11.92 22.39
N GLU A 756 -20.64 -13.23 22.32
CA GLU A 756 -19.39 -13.84 22.80
C GLU A 756 -18.31 -13.68 21.73
N VAL A 757 -17.19 -13.09 22.08
CA VAL A 757 -15.99 -12.99 21.25
C VAL A 757 -14.99 -14.04 21.72
N VAL A 758 -14.43 -14.78 20.75
CA VAL A 758 -13.44 -15.83 20.99
C VAL A 758 -12.22 -15.52 20.15
N MET A 759 -11.07 -15.39 20.80
CA MET A 759 -9.77 -15.19 20.14
C MET A 759 -8.82 -16.32 20.55
N THR A 760 -8.04 -16.81 19.59
CA THR A 760 -7.06 -17.88 19.83
C THR A 760 -5.68 -17.42 19.42
N VAL A 761 -4.68 -17.67 20.28
CA VAL A 761 -3.29 -17.32 20.03
C VAL A 761 -2.40 -18.54 20.28
N PRO A 762 -1.63 -19.01 19.29
CA PRO A 762 -0.60 -20.02 19.51
C PRO A 762 0.43 -19.52 20.54
N VAL A 763 0.84 -20.38 21.47
CA VAL A 763 1.89 -20.04 22.46
C VAL A 763 3.21 -19.65 21.78
N ALA A 764 3.48 -20.22 20.59
CA ALA A 764 4.62 -19.84 19.77
C ALA A 764 4.66 -18.35 19.42
N ASP A 765 3.51 -17.66 19.35
CA ASP A 765 3.45 -16.23 19.06
C ASP A 765 3.86 -15.35 20.27
N PHE A 766 4.09 -15.96 21.44
CA PHE A 766 4.64 -15.27 22.61
C PHE A 766 6.17 -15.25 22.60
N ALA A 767 6.78 -15.97 21.65
CA ALA A 767 8.22 -16.06 21.51
C ALA A 767 8.86 -14.71 21.23
N TYR A 768 10.11 -14.57 21.63
CA TYR A 768 11.02 -13.54 21.15
C TYR A 768 12.10 -14.22 20.30
N TRP A 769 12.77 -13.46 19.45
CA TRP A 769 13.91 -13.96 18.69
C TRP A 769 15.19 -13.88 19.54
N ASP A 770 15.76 -15.04 19.89
CA ASP A 770 17.01 -15.15 20.64
C ASP A 770 18.19 -15.17 19.66
N GLU A 771 18.87 -14.04 19.50
CA GLU A 771 20.02 -13.89 18.60
C GLU A 771 21.19 -14.82 18.97
N GLY A 772 21.35 -15.16 20.25
CA GLY A 772 22.40 -16.08 20.70
C GLY A 772 22.16 -17.53 20.28
N ARG A 773 20.90 -17.88 20.01
CA ARG A 773 20.49 -19.22 19.54
C ARG A 773 20.09 -19.23 18.06
N ALA A 774 19.89 -18.07 17.45
CA ALA A 774 19.28 -17.90 16.13
C ALA A 774 17.94 -18.67 16.02
N ALA A 775 17.08 -18.52 17.03
CA ALA A 775 15.80 -19.23 17.09
C ALA A 775 14.74 -18.48 17.90
N TRP A 776 13.47 -18.71 17.55
CA TRP A 776 12.32 -18.31 18.36
C TRP A 776 12.32 -19.06 19.70
N THR A 777 12.23 -18.31 20.80
CA THR A 777 12.19 -18.85 22.16
C THR A 777 11.01 -18.28 22.93
N VAL A 778 10.18 -19.15 23.51
CA VAL A 778 9.16 -18.76 24.49
C VAL A 778 9.80 -18.82 25.89
N GLU A 779 9.79 -17.71 26.60
CA GLU A 779 10.30 -17.67 27.98
C GLU A 779 9.23 -18.23 28.93
N PRO A 780 9.51 -19.27 29.72
CA PRO A 780 8.51 -19.85 30.61
C PRO A 780 8.07 -18.86 31.70
N GLY A 781 6.90 -19.10 32.27
CA GLY A 781 6.36 -18.41 33.42
C GLY A 781 5.08 -17.65 33.13
N THR A 782 4.78 -16.67 33.99
CA THR A 782 3.52 -15.96 33.94
C THR A 782 3.50 -14.83 32.90
N TYR A 783 2.50 -14.87 32.02
CA TYR A 783 2.18 -13.83 31.04
C TYR A 783 0.90 -13.09 31.45
N GLN A 784 0.88 -11.79 31.21
CA GLN A 784 -0.30 -10.95 31.40
C GLN A 784 -1.06 -10.83 30.08
N VAL A 785 -2.26 -11.39 30.04
CA VAL A 785 -3.20 -11.23 28.92
C VAL A 785 -4.11 -10.05 29.25
N GLN A 786 -4.26 -9.13 28.31
CA GLN A 786 -5.06 -7.91 28.46
C GLN A 786 -5.99 -7.75 27.27
N VAL A 787 -7.24 -7.36 27.52
CA VAL A 787 -8.26 -7.18 26.48
C VAL A 787 -8.99 -5.85 26.67
N GLY A 788 -9.23 -5.14 25.57
CA GLY A 788 -9.95 -3.88 25.58
C GLY A 788 -10.18 -3.26 24.22
N SER A 789 -10.44 -1.94 24.23
CA SER A 789 -10.93 -1.16 23.08
C SER A 789 -9.81 -0.36 22.37
N SER A 790 -8.64 -0.24 22.99
CA SER A 790 -7.41 0.37 22.47
C SER A 790 -6.19 -0.13 23.27
N SER A 791 -4.97 0.17 22.81
CA SER A 791 -3.74 -0.22 23.53
C SER A 791 -3.64 0.37 24.94
N ARG A 792 -4.36 1.47 25.21
CA ARG A 792 -4.39 2.17 26.52
C ARG A 792 -5.76 2.14 27.22
N ASP A 793 -6.74 1.42 26.69
CA ASP A 793 -8.02 1.13 27.35
C ASP A 793 -8.23 -0.38 27.41
N LEU A 794 -7.66 -1.01 28.44
CA LEU A 794 -7.59 -2.46 28.65
C LEU A 794 -8.24 -2.85 29.99
N PRO A 795 -9.58 -2.82 30.10
CA PRO A 795 -10.29 -3.04 31.36
C PRO A 795 -10.19 -4.48 31.88
N LEU A 796 -9.91 -5.46 31.01
CA LEU A 796 -9.82 -6.87 31.39
C LEU A 796 -8.36 -7.32 31.36
N SER A 797 -7.92 -7.97 32.43
CA SER A 797 -6.59 -8.56 32.51
C SER A 797 -6.58 -9.85 33.34
N GLN A 798 -5.80 -10.83 32.88
CA GLN A 798 -5.62 -12.09 33.58
C GLN A 798 -4.18 -12.59 33.40
N MET A 799 -3.64 -13.17 34.47
CA MET A 799 -2.35 -13.85 34.44
C MET A 799 -2.53 -15.30 33.97
N VAL A 800 -1.69 -15.73 33.03
CA VAL A 800 -1.68 -17.09 32.47
C VAL A 800 -0.27 -17.65 32.59
N GLU A 801 -0.16 -18.89 33.08
CA GLU A 801 1.11 -19.60 33.18
C GLU A 801 1.39 -20.35 31.87
N ILE A 802 2.59 -20.16 31.32
CA ILE A 802 3.08 -20.79 30.08
C ILE A 802 4.33 -21.63 30.35
#